data_AF-A0A413H2R3-F1
#
_entry.id   AF-A0A413H2R3-F1
#
_cell.length_a   1.000
_cell.length_b   1.000
_cell.length_c   1.000
_cell.angle_alpha   90.00
_cell.angle_beta   90.00
_cell.angle_gamma   90.00
#
_symmetry.space_group_name_H-M   'P 1'
#
loop_
_entity.id
_entity.type
_entity.pdbx_description
1 polymer ?
#
loop_
_entity_poly.entity_id
_entity_poly.type
_entity_poly.pdbx_seq_one_letter_code
_entity_poly.pdbx_strand_id
1 'polypeptide(L)'
;MSDLRDSDKTLRPGEGEKTLRPSVADVDKTLRPGAAGIDKTLHVGAVEDKTLRPASANDATLRAEQQKVIEAITRQYDTEYLIKGLNYKVIKAISDGTGEAQIFLVENKGKQYVLKLYYVGIEPPPNHQILEIIRQSPRSGLLVDIIDHGQWDNPRVHGELRHYEIMNYCKGGSLDKISLRGNESKLCEIAKQAAAAIDFCHKHGFIHRDIKPGNFFFADETQKQVLLGDFGISVRCNENGIARTDQARTRIYAAPEMYYTVPGENRVEIDTKSDFYSLGMVLLCLWMGEKEFKEREFELMKRKRTGDLPFPADLSGRTLKLIKALTAPQPEKRCGFMEIVRWARGEDVFSDFVGQESRRSFSIIFNAGKNQVAHSPEQLADFMRQDQSLAIKYLYTGKLTKWLTDNQRPELATEIEDIVEKRYPKDQTAGLYAACYMLNVDMPYYDIKGRPRTTAEEIAQSLVENFSTYQSALANSNDPLFLFFNAHDLKRLTDDVVPLFNKKDRQREALWRLIYELDPSRPYELIDEKGNLGRCNTPEDVLHYAYNHMLSADSWNDLAEDSFLVWLAARDKGLVGKIRTQLKGFNASNAAVTYGVLYNLSPKVSFTLQMDETASNYYFTHTQIAQFINQQLMIYKNTPKNDSDHEYADYILGMLSGMKGSRLYFYLKSKGVYDDKIKWIDYCFELKSKDNLRKAGPYNWIIATFKAIKGLGAQPYYYFKGSDKSITDLSELKSIPSKEVKNELENGYLRDWLTSFFQENPLKNLSPKFAYEQETVKYLEFIEKINSKDTDVSNFRIATDFVNKNIRKVRLRCRTLTIMRVLLGVLCFIPILSFAAALCFYGLPFTENPLPGFSLGAIVTMGIILGILIFVTSDFENLIGSVILGFIVGAIVYYAVYFVLNLIMPYAHYVLAGLLLLLAYYLMKSCYLKLPVERRSHEHLLNPGFEETGLEPLHFAFKADVGTHFESSIGGESAQYAKYLKDCIRKFSYRAVLSMVVVGWLAYLFMQYTPAFGLDASRFLQNDGKIKELVGTWTGTFEGRDATLNITNASSEGLKATIHVQYKNLTNEELKGSVNTVTNTIHFDDVHKNGTLDGQYNGSFSGDGMDAFEGTYENYTTKKQVKFSFTKAKAVVGN
;
A
#
# COMPACT_ATOMS: atom_id res chain seq x y z
N MET A 1 -6.67 -40.49 56.37
CA MET A 1 -5.76 -39.36 56.65
C MET A 1 -5.55 -38.61 55.35
N SER A 2 -6.17 -37.44 55.28
CA SER A 2 -5.76 -36.20 54.60
C SER A 2 -4.90 -36.25 53.31
N ASP A 3 -5.59 -35.84 52.25
CA ASP A 3 -5.24 -34.81 51.28
C ASP A 3 -4.17 -35.07 50.21
N LEU A 4 -4.70 -35.44 49.05
CA LEU A 4 -4.11 -35.36 47.72
C LEU A 4 -5.08 -34.62 46.81
N ARG A 5 -4.51 -33.74 45.97
CA ARG A 5 -5.04 -33.07 44.77
C ARG A 5 -5.73 -31.73 45.01
N ASP A 6 -5.11 -30.69 44.45
CA ASP A 6 -5.86 -29.81 43.56
C ASP A 6 -5.00 -29.35 42.38
N SER A 7 -5.56 -29.61 41.21
CA SER A 7 -5.24 -29.11 39.89
C SER A 7 -6.27 -28.03 39.56
N ASP A 8 -5.85 -26.80 39.24
CA ASP A 8 -6.70 -25.76 38.65
C ASP A 8 -5.81 -24.52 38.40
N LYS A 9 -5.83 -23.76 37.30
CA LYS A 9 -6.87 -23.48 36.31
C LYS A 9 -6.26 -23.04 34.97
N THR A 10 -6.95 -23.44 33.92
CA THR A 10 -7.03 -22.81 32.60
C THR A 10 -7.34 -21.31 32.70
N LEU A 11 -6.48 -20.46 32.13
CA LEU A 11 -6.77 -19.04 31.92
C LEU A 11 -7.50 -18.86 30.58
N ARG A 12 -8.78 -18.47 30.68
CA ARG A 12 -9.60 -17.98 29.57
C ARG A 12 -9.05 -16.65 29.04
N PRO A 13 -9.16 -16.35 27.73
CA PRO A 13 -8.94 -15.01 27.21
C PRO A 13 -10.21 -14.18 27.40
N GLY A 14 -10.19 -13.31 28.42
CA GLY A 14 -11.10 -12.17 28.55
C GLY A 14 -10.35 -10.90 28.16
N GLU A 15 -11.02 -10.10 27.34
CA GLU A 15 -10.82 -8.69 27.01
C GLU A 15 -9.65 -7.93 27.67
N GLY A 16 -8.86 -7.27 26.82
CA GLY A 16 -8.04 -6.14 27.23
C GLY A 16 -6.64 -6.15 26.64
N GLU A 17 -6.49 -5.79 25.37
CA GLU A 17 -5.40 -4.91 24.93
C GLU A 17 -5.66 -4.46 23.50
N LYS A 18 -5.88 -3.15 23.35
CA LYS A 18 -6.03 -2.46 22.07
C LYS A 18 -4.81 -2.78 21.20
N THR A 19 -5.04 -3.52 20.13
CA THR A 19 -4.09 -3.57 19.02
C THR A 19 -3.97 -2.18 18.44
N LEU A 20 -2.76 -1.62 18.48
CA LEU A 20 -2.38 -0.44 17.70
C LEU A 20 -2.47 -0.81 16.21
N ARG A 21 -3.68 -0.70 15.66
CA ARG A 21 -3.93 -0.54 14.22
C ARG A 21 -4.20 0.95 13.97
N PRO A 22 -3.60 1.57 12.95
CA PRO A 22 -4.00 2.92 12.57
C PRO A 22 -5.45 2.89 12.07
N SER A 23 -6.26 3.77 12.66
CA SER A 23 -7.67 3.99 12.32
C SER A 23 -7.81 4.55 10.91
N VAL A 24 -8.74 3.98 10.14
CA VAL A 24 -9.17 4.50 8.84
C VAL A 24 -10.48 5.28 9.02
N ALA A 25 -10.35 6.60 9.01
CA ALA A 25 -11.33 7.63 8.71
C ALA A 25 -10.49 8.91 8.60
N ASP A 26 -10.36 9.67 7.53
CA ASP A 26 -11.15 9.89 6.32
C ASP A 26 -10.22 9.84 5.09
N VAL A 27 -10.74 9.48 3.92
CA VAL A 27 -10.58 10.18 2.61
C VAL A 27 -11.33 9.34 1.58
N ASP A 28 -12.52 9.81 1.26
CA ASP A 28 -13.27 9.42 0.08
C ASP A 28 -12.68 10.15 -1.14
N LYS A 29 -12.17 9.40 -2.12
CA LYS A 29 -12.23 9.64 -3.58
C LYS A 29 -11.25 8.72 -4.30
N THR A 30 -11.83 7.63 -4.80
CA THR A 30 -11.22 6.68 -5.72
C THR A 30 -11.12 7.30 -7.12
N LEU A 31 -9.94 7.20 -7.75
CA LEU A 31 -9.81 7.24 -9.21
C LEU A 31 -9.40 5.84 -9.66
N ARG A 32 -10.34 5.14 -10.31
CA ARG A 32 -10.12 3.87 -11.01
C ARG A 32 -9.53 4.15 -12.40
N PRO A 33 -8.59 3.34 -12.91
CA PRO A 33 -8.36 3.22 -14.34
C PRO A 33 -9.26 2.10 -14.90
N GLY A 34 -10.22 2.48 -15.74
CA GLY A 34 -10.98 1.55 -16.57
C GLY A 34 -10.32 1.42 -17.94
N ALA A 35 -10.17 0.18 -18.41
CA ALA A 35 -9.81 -0.16 -19.78
C ALA A 35 -11.02 -0.74 -20.51
N ALA A 36 -11.28 -0.28 -21.74
CA ALA A 36 -11.71 -1.04 -22.92
C ALA A 36 -12.46 -0.13 -23.92
N GLY A 37 -12.17 -0.26 -25.22
CA GLY A 37 -13.05 0.22 -26.29
C GLY A 37 -12.36 0.61 -27.59
N ILE A 38 -12.10 -0.38 -28.44
CA ILE A 38 -11.74 -0.25 -29.86
C ILE A 38 -13.01 0.15 -30.63
N ASP A 39 -12.94 1.12 -31.55
CA ASP A 39 -13.64 0.97 -32.85
C ASP A 39 -12.99 1.78 -33.99
N LYS A 40 -13.04 1.19 -35.17
CA LYS A 40 -12.53 1.66 -36.47
C LYS A 40 -13.56 2.54 -37.15
N THR A 41 -13.13 3.51 -37.96
CA THR A 41 -13.67 3.70 -39.32
C THR A 41 -12.80 4.66 -40.14
N LEU A 42 -12.36 4.15 -41.30
CA LEU A 42 -11.82 4.91 -42.43
C LEU A 42 -12.96 5.63 -43.16
N HIS A 43 -12.68 6.81 -43.72
CA HIS A 43 -13.07 7.07 -45.11
C HIS A 43 -12.10 8.03 -45.83
N VAL A 44 -11.87 7.66 -47.08
CA VAL A 44 -10.97 8.20 -48.10
C VAL A 44 -11.72 9.22 -48.96
N GLY A 45 -11.02 10.26 -49.45
CA GLY A 45 -11.50 11.14 -50.52
C GLY A 45 -10.33 11.84 -51.22
N ALA A 46 -9.96 11.32 -52.39
CA ALA A 46 -8.90 11.81 -53.28
C ALA A 46 -9.35 13.02 -54.14
N VAL A 47 -8.39 13.76 -54.73
CA VAL A 47 -8.26 14.05 -56.19
C VAL A 47 -6.95 14.84 -56.44
N GLU A 48 -6.19 14.42 -57.45
CA GLU A 48 -4.95 14.98 -58.00
C GLU A 48 -5.19 16.16 -58.97
N ASP A 49 -4.26 17.12 -59.10
CA ASP A 49 -3.21 17.17 -60.14
C ASP A 49 -2.76 18.60 -60.55
N LYS A 50 -1.43 18.77 -60.73
CA LYS A 50 -0.64 19.73 -61.56
C LYS A 50 -0.93 21.26 -61.47
N THR A 51 0.02 22.18 -61.30
CA THR A 51 1.42 22.31 -61.80
C THR A 51 2.13 23.48 -61.08
N LEU A 52 3.47 23.50 -61.16
CA LEU A 52 4.46 24.56 -60.84
C LEU A 52 5.26 24.37 -59.53
N ARG A 53 6.50 23.91 -59.72
CA ARG A 53 7.67 24.12 -58.84
C ARG A 53 8.75 24.84 -59.65
N PRO A 54 9.77 25.49 -59.05
CA PRO A 54 10.15 25.41 -57.63
C PRO A 54 10.44 26.77 -56.96
N ALA A 55 10.14 26.86 -55.66
CA ALA A 55 10.99 27.59 -54.70
C ALA A 55 11.22 26.65 -53.51
N SER A 56 12.48 26.59 -53.06
CA SER A 56 13.14 25.57 -52.23
C SER A 56 12.34 24.91 -51.09
N ALA A 57 12.52 23.58 -50.97
CA ALA A 57 11.99 22.71 -49.91
C ALA A 57 12.69 22.84 -48.53
N ASN A 58 13.48 23.90 -48.29
CA ASN A 58 14.14 24.11 -47.00
C ASN A 58 13.28 24.85 -45.97
N ASP A 59 12.15 25.45 -46.35
CA ASP A 59 11.41 26.37 -45.47
C ASP A 59 10.33 25.66 -44.62
N ALA A 60 9.83 24.49 -45.06
CA ALA A 60 8.84 23.70 -44.32
C ALA A 60 9.48 22.89 -43.19
N THR A 61 10.67 22.35 -43.42
CA THR A 61 11.47 21.63 -42.40
C THR A 61 12.00 22.60 -41.35
N LEU A 62 12.43 23.81 -41.77
CA LEU A 62 12.84 24.86 -40.84
C LEU A 62 11.67 25.36 -39.99
N ARG A 63 10.47 25.52 -40.56
CA ARG A 63 9.27 25.88 -39.80
C ARG A 63 8.80 24.76 -38.88
N ALA A 64 8.92 23.50 -39.28
CA ALA A 64 8.56 22.35 -38.43
C ALA A 64 9.60 22.12 -37.31
N GLU A 65 10.89 22.37 -37.55
CA GLU A 65 11.93 22.37 -36.52
C GLU A 65 11.85 23.59 -35.61
N GLN A 66 11.58 24.79 -36.15
CA GLN A 66 11.28 25.97 -35.35
C GLN A 66 10.02 25.76 -34.52
N GLN A 67 8.97 25.13 -35.07
CA GLN A 67 7.75 24.79 -34.34
C GLN A 67 8.01 23.73 -33.25
N LYS A 68 8.86 22.73 -33.50
CA LYS A 68 9.28 21.75 -32.48
C LYS A 68 10.20 22.35 -31.40
N VAL A 69 11.06 23.29 -31.76
CA VAL A 69 11.91 24.04 -30.83
C VAL A 69 11.06 25.00 -30.00
N ILE A 70 10.09 25.68 -30.63
CA ILE A 70 9.07 26.47 -29.93
C ILE A 70 8.28 25.55 -28.99
N GLU A 71 7.74 24.42 -29.44
CA GLU A 71 7.02 23.47 -28.58
C GLU A 71 7.86 22.87 -27.46
N ALA A 72 9.17 22.66 -27.68
CA ALA A 72 10.10 22.19 -26.65
C ALA A 72 10.43 23.29 -25.61
N ILE A 73 10.59 24.54 -26.02
CA ILE A 73 10.75 25.71 -25.14
C ILE A 73 9.43 25.99 -24.39
N THR A 74 8.28 25.77 -25.05
CA THR A 74 6.95 26.05 -24.50
C THR A 74 6.46 24.97 -23.52
N ARG A 75 7.10 23.79 -23.46
CA ARG A 75 6.77 22.76 -22.45
C ARG A 75 7.13 23.15 -21.00
N GLN A 76 7.87 24.25 -20.81
CA GLN A 76 8.31 24.74 -19.51
C GLN A 76 7.58 26.03 -19.05
N TYR A 77 6.80 26.67 -19.94
CA TYR A 77 6.15 27.97 -19.69
C TYR A 77 4.69 27.97 -20.15
N ASP A 78 3.86 28.85 -19.60
CA ASP A 78 2.50 29.03 -20.10
C ASP A 78 2.53 29.54 -21.56
N THR A 79 1.75 28.90 -22.45
CA THR A 79 1.64 29.27 -23.87
C THR A 79 1.02 30.66 -24.09
N GLU A 80 0.29 31.15 -23.09
CA GLU A 80 -0.47 32.39 -23.11
C GLU A 80 -0.65 32.96 -21.71
N TYR A 81 -0.60 34.28 -21.58
CA TYR A 81 -0.82 35.02 -20.34
C TYR A 81 -2.07 35.89 -20.45
N LEU A 82 -3.06 35.65 -19.59
CA LEU A 82 -4.26 36.48 -19.48
C LEU A 82 -4.01 37.59 -18.46
N ILE A 83 -3.86 38.83 -18.95
CA ILE A 83 -3.55 40.01 -18.13
C ILE A 83 -4.63 41.05 -18.34
N LYS A 84 -5.35 41.44 -17.28
CA LYS A 84 -6.49 42.39 -17.32
C LYS A 84 -7.50 42.10 -18.45
N GLY A 85 -7.78 40.81 -18.71
CA GLY A 85 -8.71 40.37 -19.76
C GLY A 85 -8.15 40.39 -21.19
N LEU A 86 -6.88 40.75 -21.38
CA LEU A 86 -6.17 40.68 -22.65
C LEU A 86 -5.30 39.43 -22.69
N ASN A 87 -5.39 38.68 -23.80
CA ASN A 87 -4.60 37.47 -24.00
C ASN A 87 -3.27 37.78 -24.72
N TYR A 88 -2.15 37.59 -24.03
CA TYR A 88 -0.80 37.72 -24.58
C TYR A 88 -0.22 36.35 -24.89
N LYS A 89 -0.13 36.01 -26.18
CA LYS A 89 0.43 34.73 -26.64
C LYS A 89 1.95 34.79 -26.64
N VAL A 90 2.61 33.81 -26.04
CA VAL A 90 4.09 33.76 -26.02
C VAL A 90 4.62 33.36 -27.39
N ILE A 91 5.53 34.16 -27.95
CA ILE A 91 6.27 33.85 -29.18
C ILE A 91 7.58 33.15 -28.84
N LYS A 92 8.35 33.74 -27.91
CA LYS A 92 9.62 33.17 -27.43
C LYS A 92 9.97 33.71 -26.05
N ALA A 93 10.67 32.91 -25.25
CA ALA A 93 11.42 33.43 -24.11
C ALA A 93 12.65 34.21 -24.64
N ILE A 94 12.79 35.47 -24.26
CA ILE A 94 13.96 36.31 -24.58
C ILE A 94 15.08 36.05 -23.55
N SER A 95 14.71 35.88 -22.29
CA SER A 95 15.63 35.51 -21.20
C SER A 95 14.86 34.76 -20.10
N ASP A 96 15.39 33.62 -19.70
CA ASP A 96 14.84 32.66 -18.72
C ASP A 96 15.51 32.74 -17.34
N GLY A 97 16.55 33.56 -17.19
CA GLY A 97 17.44 33.54 -16.03
C GLY A 97 17.98 34.91 -15.60
N THR A 98 17.22 35.99 -15.76
CA THR A 98 17.60 37.24 -15.08
C THR A 98 17.40 37.06 -13.57
N GLY A 99 18.15 37.79 -12.74
CA GLY A 99 18.06 37.66 -11.28
C GLY A 99 16.71 38.10 -10.67
N GLU A 100 15.83 38.73 -11.44
CA GLU A 100 14.59 39.36 -10.95
C GLU A 100 13.31 38.96 -11.70
N ALA A 101 13.40 38.57 -12.98
CA ALA A 101 12.23 38.34 -13.82
C ALA A 101 12.49 37.38 -15.00
N GLN A 102 11.40 36.86 -15.55
CA GLN A 102 11.37 36.14 -16.82
C GLN A 102 10.91 37.10 -17.92
N ILE A 103 11.61 37.09 -19.07
CA ILE A 103 11.33 38.04 -20.15
C ILE A 103 10.84 37.28 -21.38
N PHE A 104 9.63 37.61 -21.84
CA PHE A 104 8.97 36.97 -22.96
C PHE A 104 8.70 37.97 -24.09
N LEU A 105 8.90 37.55 -25.33
CA LEU A 105 8.28 38.20 -26.48
C LEU A 105 6.87 37.65 -26.60
N VAL A 106 5.88 38.53 -26.55
CA VAL A 106 4.46 38.18 -26.60
C VAL A 106 3.73 38.90 -27.73
N GLU A 107 2.64 38.32 -28.20
CA GLU A 107 1.77 38.90 -29.22
C GLU A 107 0.36 39.10 -28.68
N ASN A 108 -0.21 40.27 -28.94
CA ASN A 108 -1.64 40.54 -28.74
C ASN A 108 -2.18 41.29 -29.96
N LYS A 109 -3.25 40.76 -30.57
CA LYS A 109 -3.93 41.35 -31.75
C LYS A 109 -2.98 41.70 -32.92
N GLY A 110 -2.00 40.82 -33.20
CA GLY A 110 -1.03 40.99 -34.29
C GLY A 110 0.08 42.01 -34.03
N LYS A 111 0.19 42.57 -32.82
CA LYS A 111 1.30 43.43 -32.40
C LYS A 111 2.16 42.73 -31.34
N GLN A 112 3.47 42.87 -31.48
CA GLN A 112 4.47 42.28 -30.59
C GLN A 112 4.85 43.23 -29.45
N TYR A 113 5.02 42.66 -28.26
CA TYR A 113 5.39 43.34 -27.02
C TYR A 113 6.40 42.50 -26.25
N VAL A 114 7.11 43.12 -25.32
CA VAL A 114 7.92 42.40 -24.33
C VAL A 114 7.13 42.36 -23.02
N LEU A 115 6.94 41.16 -22.48
CA LEU A 115 6.38 40.91 -21.16
C LEU A 115 7.53 40.55 -20.22
N LYS A 116 7.79 41.41 -19.24
CA LYS A 116 8.69 41.15 -18.12
C LYS A 116 7.84 40.71 -16.92
N LEU A 117 7.98 39.45 -16.53
CA LEU A 117 7.22 38.81 -15.46
C LEU A 117 8.14 38.52 -14.28
N TYR A 118 7.99 39.27 -13.19
CA TYR A 118 8.85 39.17 -12.02
C TYR A 118 8.59 37.87 -11.24
N TYR A 119 9.63 37.34 -10.58
CA TYR A 119 9.47 36.17 -9.73
C TYR A 119 8.57 36.45 -8.52
N VAL A 120 7.93 35.40 -8.01
CA VAL A 120 7.05 35.47 -6.83
C VAL A 120 7.83 36.00 -5.63
N GLY A 121 7.28 37.00 -4.94
CA GLY A 121 7.85 37.51 -3.69
C GLY A 121 9.15 38.31 -3.83
N ILE A 122 9.43 38.88 -5.01
CA ILE A 122 10.61 39.74 -5.21
C ILE A 122 10.55 40.96 -4.26
N GLU A 123 11.63 41.19 -3.51
CA GLU A 123 11.79 42.34 -2.61
C GLU A 123 13.10 43.10 -2.93
N PRO A 124 13.06 44.44 -3.11
CA PRO A 124 11.84 45.25 -3.20
C PRO A 124 11.04 44.94 -4.48
N PRO A 125 9.71 45.16 -4.47
CA PRO A 125 8.91 45.05 -5.69
C PRO A 125 9.33 46.11 -6.72
N PRO A 126 9.05 45.89 -8.02
CA PRO A 126 9.36 46.89 -9.04
C PRO A 126 8.67 48.23 -8.75
N ASN A 127 9.36 49.32 -9.07
CA ASN A 127 8.87 50.67 -8.77
C ASN A 127 7.75 51.08 -9.73
N HIS A 128 6.53 50.66 -9.43
CA HIS A 128 5.35 50.97 -10.25
C HIS A 128 5.04 52.46 -10.38
N GLN A 129 5.53 53.31 -9.47
CA GLN A 129 5.37 54.77 -9.62
C GLN A 129 6.21 55.29 -10.78
N ILE A 130 7.45 54.81 -10.93
CA ILE A 130 8.32 55.18 -12.05
C ILE A 130 7.75 54.62 -13.36
N LEU A 131 7.30 53.36 -13.37
CA LEU A 131 6.66 52.76 -14.54
C LEU A 131 5.41 53.54 -14.99
N GLU A 132 4.61 54.04 -14.05
CA GLU A 132 3.44 54.87 -14.34
C GLU A 132 3.83 56.24 -14.89
N ILE A 133 4.88 56.89 -14.37
CA ILE A 133 5.42 58.15 -14.92
C ILE A 133 5.84 57.99 -16.38
N ILE A 134 6.53 56.89 -16.71
CA ILE A 134 6.97 56.60 -18.07
C ILE A 134 5.76 56.31 -18.97
N ARG A 135 4.80 55.53 -18.48
CA ARG A 135 3.56 55.22 -19.19
C ARG A 135 2.74 56.47 -19.52
N GLN A 136 2.67 57.43 -18.60
CA GLN A 136 1.95 58.70 -18.79
C GLN A 136 2.63 59.67 -19.74
N SER A 137 3.89 59.41 -20.09
CA SER A 137 4.67 60.19 -21.06
C SER A 137 5.01 59.39 -22.33
N PRO A 138 4.02 58.74 -22.99
CA PRO A 138 4.29 57.87 -24.13
C PRO A 138 4.77 58.70 -25.32
N ARG A 139 5.65 58.12 -26.16
CA ARG A 139 6.19 58.73 -27.40
C ARG A 139 7.22 59.84 -27.21
N SER A 140 7.91 59.90 -26.07
CA SER A 140 9.10 60.77 -25.94
C SER A 140 10.16 60.46 -27.01
N GLY A 141 10.17 59.23 -27.53
CA GLY A 141 11.18 58.76 -28.47
C GLY A 141 12.56 58.63 -27.83
N LEU A 142 12.62 58.64 -26.49
CA LEU A 142 13.83 58.58 -25.67
C LEU A 142 13.84 57.35 -24.76
N LEU A 143 12.68 56.92 -24.28
CA LEU A 143 12.51 55.74 -23.42
C LEU A 143 11.72 54.65 -24.15
N VAL A 144 11.89 53.40 -23.74
CA VAL A 144 11.02 52.30 -24.15
C VAL A 144 9.63 52.53 -23.56
N ASP A 145 8.61 52.60 -24.42
CA ASP A 145 7.24 52.87 -23.96
C ASP A 145 6.70 51.72 -23.11
N ILE A 146 6.19 52.06 -21.92
CA ILE A 146 5.45 51.15 -21.05
C ILE A 146 3.98 51.14 -21.47
N ILE A 147 3.49 49.95 -21.84
CA ILE A 147 2.12 49.72 -22.29
C ILE A 147 1.22 49.41 -21.11
N ASP A 148 1.67 48.55 -20.20
CA ASP A 148 0.96 48.20 -18.98
C ASP A 148 1.89 47.70 -17.89
N HIS A 149 1.48 47.82 -16.62
CA HIS A 149 2.17 47.20 -15.50
C HIS A 149 1.19 46.93 -14.36
N GLY A 150 1.61 46.11 -13.40
CA GLY A 150 0.85 45.86 -12.19
C GLY A 150 1.16 44.50 -11.58
N GLN A 151 0.17 43.94 -10.92
CA GLN A 151 0.20 42.58 -10.40
C GLN A 151 -0.68 41.66 -11.24
N TRP A 152 -0.17 40.48 -11.52
CA TRP A 152 -0.83 39.40 -12.23
C TRP A 152 -1.05 38.24 -11.25
N ASP A 153 -2.30 37.83 -11.12
CA ASP A 153 -2.71 36.65 -10.35
C ASP A 153 -2.79 35.47 -11.31
N ASN A 154 -2.05 34.40 -11.03
CA ASN A 154 -2.03 33.23 -11.91
C ASN A 154 -3.40 32.52 -11.86
N PRO A 155 -4.17 32.48 -12.97
CA PRO A 155 -5.50 31.87 -12.96
C PRO A 155 -5.46 30.34 -12.80
N ARG A 156 -4.29 29.70 -12.96
CA ARG A 156 -4.10 28.25 -12.85
C ARG A 156 -3.60 27.82 -11.47
N VAL A 157 -2.98 28.72 -10.72
CA VAL A 157 -2.34 28.44 -9.43
C VAL A 157 -2.79 29.47 -8.41
N HIS A 158 -3.73 29.08 -7.55
CA HIS A 158 -4.29 29.96 -6.54
C HIS A 158 -3.22 30.45 -5.54
N GLY A 159 -3.05 31.76 -5.41
CA GLY A 159 -2.10 32.39 -4.48
C GLY A 159 -0.72 32.71 -5.08
N GLU A 160 -0.52 32.52 -6.39
CA GLU A 160 0.71 32.91 -7.08
C GLU A 160 0.58 34.33 -7.67
N LEU A 161 0.79 35.34 -6.81
CA LEU A 161 0.79 36.75 -7.20
C LEU A 161 2.18 37.18 -7.68
N ARG A 162 2.28 37.68 -8.92
CA ARG A 162 3.53 38.17 -9.51
C ARG A 162 3.38 39.60 -10.02
N HIS A 163 4.48 40.34 -10.08
CA HIS A 163 4.49 41.66 -10.74
C HIS A 163 4.78 41.50 -12.24
N TYR A 164 4.25 42.39 -13.07
CA TYR A 164 4.52 42.39 -14.50
C TYR A 164 4.67 43.79 -15.08
N GLU A 165 5.36 43.86 -16.22
CA GLU A 165 5.53 45.02 -17.08
C GLU A 165 5.41 44.60 -18.55
N ILE A 166 4.64 45.35 -19.33
CA ILE A 166 4.44 45.16 -20.77
C ILE A 166 5.00 46.39 -21.47
N MET A 167 5.93 46.20 -22.39
CA MET A 167 6.62 47.28 -23.08
C MET A 167 6.69 47.04 -24.60
N ASN A 168 6.93 48.10 -25.37
CA ASN A 168 7.13 47.98 -26.81
C ASN A 168 8.36 47.13 -27.14
N TYR A 169 8.24 46.22 -28.11
CA TYR A 169 9.38 45.44 -28.58
C TYR A 169 10.29 46.26 -29.50
N CYS A 170 11.54 46.47 -29.07
CA CYS A 170 12.58 47.16 -29.83
C CYS A 170 13.29 46.18 -30.78
N LYS A 171 13.02 46.28 -32.08
CA LYS A 171 13.45 45.26 -33.06
C LYS A 171 14.93 45.36 -33.43
N GLY A 172 15.57 46.52 -33.23
CA GLY A 172 16.95 46.76 -33.65
C GLY A 172 18.03 46.19 -32.75
N GLY A 173 17.66 45.49 -31.66
CA GLY A 173 18.59 44.96 -30.66
C GLY A 173 19.08 46.03 -29.67
N SER A 174 20.01 45.64 -28.80
CA SER A 174 20.60 46.47 -27.74
C SER A 174 22.07 46.83 -28.01
N LEU A 175 22.59 47.88 -27.37
CA LEU A 175 23.96 48.37 -27.64
C LEU A 175 25.06 47.41 -27.18
N ASP A 176 24.79 46.44 -26.30
CA ASP A 176 25.75 45.40 -25.90
C ASP A 176 26.13 44.46 -27.07
N LYS A 177 25.31 44.40 -28.12
CA LYS A 177 25.56 43.55 -29.30
C LYS A 177 26.38 44.22 -30.40
N ILE A 178 26.84 45.45 -30.20
CA ILE A 178 27.61 46.19 -31.21
C ILE A 178 28.97 46.63 -30.66
N SER A 179 29.95 46.72 -31.56
CA SER A 179 31.22 47.40 -31.31
C SER A 179 31.32 48.60 -32.25
N LEU A 180 31.69 49.75 -31.70
CA LEU A 180 31.82 51.01 -32.43
C LEU A 180 33.27 51.41 -32.66
N ARG A 181 34.23 50.50 -32.40
CA ARG A 181 35.64 50.76 -32.66
C ARG A 181 35.85 51.18 -34.11
N GLY A 182 36.42 52.36 -34.31
CA GLY A 182 36.62 52.94 -35.65
C GLY A 182 35.42 53.68 -36.24
N ASN A 183 34.26 53.73 -35.57
CA ASN A 183 33.08 54.50 -35.99
C ASN A 183 32.71 55.59 -34.96
N GLU A 184 33.58 56.58 -34.86
CA GLU A 184 33.45 57.66 -33.87
C GLU A 184 32.20 58.53 -34.09
N SER A 185 31.80 58.73 -35.36
CA SER A 185 30.59 59.48 -35.69
C SER A 185 29.34 58.84 -35.07
N LYS A 186 29.21 57.51 -35.17
CA LYS A 186 28.08 56.78 -34.57
C LYS A 186 28.15 56.79 -33.04
N LEU A 187 29.34 56.66 -32.45
CA LEU A 187 29.53 56.78 -31.00
C LEU A 187 29.04 58.13 -30.48
N CYS A 188 29.39 59.22 -31.16
CA CYS A 188 28.94 60.58 -30.83
C CYS A 188 27.42 60.75 -31.00
N GLU A 189 26.81 60.13 -32.01
CA GLU A 189 25.34 60.11 -32.15
C GLU A 189 24.66 59.41 -30.98
N ILE A 190 25.16 58.24 -30.58
CA ILE A 190 24.64 57.48 -29.46
C ILE A 190 24.81 58.27 -28.15
N ALA A 191 25.97 58.90 -27.93
CA ALA A 191 26.20 59.74 -26.75
C ALA A 191 25.14 60.84 -26.60
N LYS A 192 24.77 61.52 -27.70
CA LYS A 192 23.72 62.56 -27.69
C LYS A 192 22.35 62.00 -27.34
N GLN A 193 21.95 60.89 -27.95
CA GLN A 193 20.64 60.28 -27.73
C GLN A 193 20.53 59.69 -26.32
N ALA A 194 21.56 58.99 -25.85
CA ALA A 194 21.63 58.44 -24.51
C ALA A 194 21.61 59.54 -23.44
N ALA A 195 22.37 60.63 -23.63
CA ALA A 195 22.34 61.77 -22.72
C ALA A 195 20.94 62.43 -22.65
N ALA A 196 20.24 62.53 -23.78
CA ALA A 196 18.87 63.05 -23.81
C ALA A 196 17.88 62.14 -23.08
N ALA A 197 18.02 60.81 -23.21
CA ALA A 197 17.19 59.85 -22.48
C ALA A 197 17.44 59.90 -20.96
N ILE A 198 18.70 60.02 -20.54
CA ILE A 198 19.07 60.16 -19.13
C ILE A 198 18.50 61.48 -18.54
N ASP A 199 18.70 62.60 -19.24
CA ASP A 199 18.17 63.91 -18.83
C ASP A 199 16.64 63.90 -18.74
N PHE A 200 15.96 63.17 -19.63
CA PHE A 200 14.53 62.97 -19.56
C PHE A 200 14.12 62.29 -18.24
N CYS A 201 14.78 61.20 -17.83
CA CYS A 201 14.53 60.55 -16.54
C CYS A 201 14.69 61.53 -15.37
N HIS A 202 15.80 62.29 -15.36
CA HIS A 202 16.12 63.23 -14.29
C HIS A 202 15.10 64.36 -14.18
N LYS A 203 14.64 64.92 -15.30
CA LYS A 203 13.58 65.94 -15.33
C LYS A 203 12.22 65.45 -14.84
N HIS A 204 11.99 64.14 -14.88
CA HIS A 204 10.78 63.49 -14.34
C HIS A 204 10.99 62.97 -12.91
N GLY A 205 12.11 63.33 -12.27
CA GLY A 205 12.35 63.14 -10.84
C GLY A 205 12.77 61.72 -10.45
N PHE A 206 13.47 61.00 -11.32
CA PHE A 206 14.07 59.70 -10.98
C PHE A 206 15.45 59.49 -11.63
N ILE A 207 16.28 58.69 -10.96
CA ILE A 207 17.63 58.29 -11.39
C ILE A 207 17.56 56.83 -11.86
N HIS A 208 18.14 56.53 -13.02
CA HIS A 208 18.04 55.21 -13.64
C HIS A 208 18.83 54.14 -12.88
N ARG A 209 20.08 54.47 -12.49
CA ARG A 209 21.04 53.65 -11.73
C ARG A 209 21.60 52.41 -12.42
N ASP A 210 20.97 51.93 -13.48
CA ASP A 210 21.47 50.81 -14.28
C ASP A 210 21.82 51.18 -15.73
N ILE A 211 22.53 52.30 -15.91
CA ILE A 211 22.98 52.72 -17.25
C ILE A 211 24.11 51.78 -17.72
N LYS A 212 23.80 50.94 -18.71
CA LYS A 212 24.71 49.97 -19.33
C LYS A 212 24.33 49.72 -20.80
N PRO A 213 25.22 49.17 -21.65
CA PRO A 213 24.93 48.97 -23.07
C PRO A 213 23.66 48.14 -23.32
N GLY A 214 23.43 47.10 -22.51
CA GLY A 214 22.26 46.22 -22.65
C GLY A 214 20.90 46.87 -22.36
N ASN A 215 20.87 48.06 -21.76
CA ASN A 215 19.64 48.80 -21.43
C ASN A 215 19.32 49.90 -22.43
N PHE A 216 20.18 50.13 -23.41
CA PHE A 216 19.90 50.99 -24.55
C PHE A 216 19.55 50.14 -25.77
N PHE A 217 18.36 50.37 -26.33
CA PHE A 217 17.79 49.60 -27.42
C PHE A 217 17.62 50.44 -28.67
N PHE A 218 17.78 49.82 -29.84
CA PHE A 218 17.38 50.42 -31.10
C PHE A 218 15.91 50.17 -31.36
N ALA A 219 15.15 51.25 -31.59
CA ALA A 219 13.70 51.17 -31.81
C ALA A 219 13.34 50.18 -32.94
N ASP A 220 14.12 50.19 -34.02
CA ASP A 220 13.95 49.33 -35.19
C ASP A 220 15.30 48.92 -35.82
N GLU A 221 15.23 48.06 -36.84
CA GLU A 221 16.38 47.50 -37.55
C GLU A 221 17.25 48.55 -38.28
N THR A 222 16.77 49.78 -38.46
CA THR A 222 17.58 50.86 -39.05
C THR A 222 18.65 51.37 -38.09
N GLN A 223 18.52 51.07 -36.79
CA GLN A 223 19.44 51.46 -35.72
C GLN A 223 19.74 52.97 -35.67
N LYS A 224 18.78 53.80 -36.08
CA LYS A 224 18.90 55.27 -36.07
C LYS A 224 18.51 55.90 -34.73
N GLN A 225 17.55 55.31 -34.04
CA GLN A 225 16.99 55.81 -32.78
C GLN A 225 17.33 54.87 -31.62
N VAL A 226 17.91 55.43 -30.56
CA VAL A 226 18.26 54.74 -29.31
C VAL A 226 17.25 55.12 -28.22
N LEU A 227 16.71 54.11 -27.55
CA LEU A 227 15.76 54.21 -26.45
C LEU A 227 16.36 53.61 -25.19
N LEU A 228 16.21 54.27 -24.05
CA LEU A 228 16.59 53.72 -22.74
C LEU A 228 15.44 52.90 -22.15
N GLY A 229 15.75 51.71 -21.63
CA GLY A 229 14.78 50.83 -20.97
C GLY A 229 15.38 50.16 -19.73
N ASP A 230 14.56 49.32 -19.09
CA ASP A 230 14.86 48.58 -17.86
C ASP A 230 15.07 49.44 -16.60
N PHE A 231 13.95 49.82 -15.98
CA PHE A 231 13.89 50.69 -14.80
C PHE A 231 13.80 49.92 -13.47
N GLY A 232 14.19 48.64 -13.45
CA GLY A 232 13.98 47.72 -12.32
C GLY A 232 14.57 48.19 -10.99
N ILE A 233 15.70 48.90 -11.03
CA ILE A 233 16.39 49.43 -9.83
C ILE A 233 16.37 50.97 -9.72
N SER A 234 15.59 51.63 -10.59
CA SER A 234 15.49 53.09 -10.61
C SER A 234 14.84 53.64 -9.34
N VAL A 235 15.25 54.85 -8.95
CA VAL A 235 14.80 55.47 -7.68
C VAL A 235 14.34 56.90 -7.90
N ARG A 236 13.34 57.33 -7.12
CA ARG A 236 12.92 58.73 -7.08
C ARG A 236 14.01 59.59 -6.45
N CYS A 237 14.25 60.77 -7.02
CA CYS A 237 15.11 61.79 -6.42
C CYS A 237 14.28 62.99 -5.97
N ASN A 238 14.86 63.80 -5.08
CA ASN A 238 14.26 65.05 -4.63
C ASN A 238 14.44 66.17 -5.68
N GLU A 239 13.95 67.38 -5.37
CA GLU A 239 14.06 68.55 -6.26
C GLU A 239 15.50 68.95 -6.59
N ASN A 240 16.47 68.58 -5.73
CA ASN A 240 17.90 68.80 -5.96
C ASN A 240 18.56 67.67 -6.77
N GLY A 241 17.78 66.68 -7.24
CA GLY A 241 18.31 65.54 -7.97
C GLY A 241 19.09 64.53 -7.13
N ILE A 242 18.91 64.53 -5.81
CA ILE A 242 19.60 63.65 -4.87
C ILE A 242 18.66 62.52 -4.42
N ALA A 243 19.19 61.31 -4.27
CA ALA A 243 18.48 60.15 -3.73
C ALA A 243 19.35 59.39 -2.71
N ARG A 244 18.73 58.99 -1.60
CA ARG A 244 19.31 58.00 -0.68
C ARG A 244 18.70 56.64 -0.97
N THR A 245 19.54 55.67 -1.32
CA THR A 245 19.06 54.40 -1.87
C THR A 245 19.96 53.23 -1.46
N ASP A 246 19.53 52.02 -1.81
CA ASP A 246 20.31 50.80 -1.62
C ASP A 246 21.54 50.76 -2.54
N GLN A 247 22.32 49.68 -2.44
CA GLN A 247 23.53 49.50 -3.21
C GLN A 247 23.33 48.81 -4.58
N ALA A 248 22.09 48.57 -5.03
CA ALA A 248 21.86 47.91 -6.33
C ALA A 248 22.48 48.70 -7.49
N ARG A 249 23.28 48.02 -8.33
CA ARG A 249 23.99 48.59 -9.50
C ARG A 249 24.70 47.51 -10.32
N THR A 250 24.96 47.78 -11.60
CA THR A 250 25.96 47.03 -12.38
C THR A 250 27.37 47.61 -12.13
N ARG A 251 28.20 46.87 -11.38
CA ARG A 251 29.46 47.37 -10.79
C ARG A 251 30.44 48.01 -11.78
N ILE A 252 30.67 47.38 -12.93
CA ILE A 252 31.65 47.88 -13.92
C ILE A 252 31.30 49.28 -14.48
N TYR A 253 30.01 49.61 -14.60
CA TYR A 253 29.54 50.90 -15.14
C TYR A 253 29.23 51.93 -14.04
N ALA A 254 29.01 51.48 -12.81
CA ALA A 254 28.58 52.35 -11.72
C ALA A 254 29.64 53.38 -11.31
N ALA A 255 29.17 54.59 -11.00
CA ALA A 255 29.97 55.71 -10.52
C ALA A 255 30.69 55.40 -9.18
N PRO A 256 31.86 56.00 -8.91
CA PRO A 256 32.63 55.73 -7.69
C PRO A 256 31.86 56.09 -6.42
N GLU A 257 31.03 57.14 -6.43
CA GLU A 257 30.20 57.54 -5.28
C GLU A 257 29.24 56.44 -4.81
N MET A 258 28.80 55.52 -5.70
CA MET A 258 27.93 54.39 -5.34
C MET A 258 28.60 53.33 -4.44
N TYR A 259 29.89 53.48 -4.14
CA TYR A 259 30.66 52.57 -3.29
C TYR A 259 30.87 53.11 -1.87
N TYR A 260 30.50 54.37 -1.61
CA TYR A 260 30.66 54.98 -0.30
C TYR A 260 29.31 55.03 0.42
N THR A 261 29.20 54.27 1.50
CA THR A 261 28.02 54.27 2.35
C THR A 261 27.98 55.50 3.23
N VAL A 262 26.76 55.97 3.52
CA VAL A 262 26.53 56.99 4.55
C VAL A 262 26.96 56.39 5.91
N PRO A 263 27.82 57.07 6.69
CA PRO A 263 28.25 56.57 8.00
C PRO A 263 27.07 56.22 8.91
N GLY A 264 27.03 54.98 9.40
CA GLY A 264 25.94 54.48 10.26
C GLY A 264 24.72 53.93 9.52
N GLU A 265 24.68 53.96 8.18
CA GLU A 265 23.59 53.42 7.38
C GLU A 265 24.11 52.46 6.28
N ASN A 266 23.33 51.44 5.94
CA ASN A 266 23.59 50.59 4.77
C ASN A 266 23.03 51.20 3.46
N ARG A 267 23.13 52.52 3.31
CA ARG A 267 22.60 53.28 2.16
C ARG A 267 23.68 54.13 1.52
N VAL A 268 23.49 54.45 0.24
CA VAL A 268 24.34 55.37 -0.52
C VAL A 268 23.54 56.62 -0.86
N GLU A 269 24.21 57.77 -0.85
CA GLU A 269 23.66 59.02 -1.34
C GLU A 269 24.25 59.29 -2.72
N ILE A 270 23.38 59.44 -3.71
CA ILE A 270 23.75 59.64 -5.11
C ILE A 270 22.97 60.82 -5.69
N ASP A 271 23.52 61.43 -6.73
CA ASP A 271 22.85 62.46 -7.50
C ASP A 271 22.61 62.04 -8.96
N THR A 272 21.96 62.91 -9.73
CA THR A 272 21.74 62.70 -11.17
C THR A 272 23.03 62.53 -11.97
N LYS A 273 24.18 63.05 -11.51
CA LYS A 273 25.47 62.92 -12.20
C LYS A 273 25.98 61.48 -12.20
N SER A 274 25.50 60.61 -11.31
CA SER A 274 25.87 59.19 -11.32
C SER A 274 25.51 58.48 -12.63
N ASP A 275 24.34 58.76 -13.23
CA ASP A 275 23.94 58.16 -14.52
C ASP A 275 24.83 58.65 -15.67
N PHE A 276 25.31 59.90 -15.63
CA PHE A 276 26.25 60.43 -16.62
C PHE A 276 27.64 59.82 -16.51
N TYR A 277 28.09 59.45 -15.30
CA TYR A 277 29.31 58.64 -15.17
C TYR A 277 29.19 57.31 -15.89
N SER A 278 28.07 56.62 -15.64
CA SER A 278 27.78 55.34 -16.27
C SER A 278 27.65 55.48 -17.79
N LEU A 279 27.14 56.59 -18.31
CA LEU A 279 27.20 56.89 -19.75
C LEU A 279 28.65 56.97 -20.27
N GLY A 280 29.56 57.61 -19.53
CA GLY A 280 30.98 57.64 -19.88
C GLY A 280 31.59 56.24 -19.98
N MET A 281 31.27 55.37 -19.02
CA MET A 281 31.69 53.97 -19.04
C MET A 281 31.04 53.18 -20.18
N VAL A 282 29.79 53.46 -20.54
CA VAL A 282 29.11 52.87 -21.71
C VAL A 282 29.84 53.25 -23.00
N LEU A 283 30.16 54.53 -23.21
CA LEU A 283 30.86 54.97 -24.42
C LEU A 283 32.26 54.35 -24.53
N LEU A 284 32.96 54.25 -23.40
CA LEU A 284 34.25 53.58 -23.32
C LEU A 284 34.13 52.09 -23.66
N CYS A 285 33.09 51.41 -23.16
CA CYS A 285 32.77 50.02 -23.46
C CYS A 285 32.43 49.78 -24.93
N LEU A 286 31.58 50.61 -25.53
CA LEU A 286 31.22 50.49 -26.94
C LEU A 286 32.42 50.69 -27.87
N TRP A 287 33.40 51.48 -27.46
CA TRP A 287 34.64 51.66 -28.23
C TRP A 287 35.63 50.51 -28.06
N MET A 288 35.89 50.06 -26.83
CA MET A 288 36.81 48.94 -26.57
C MET A 288 36.21 47.60 -27.03
N GLY A 289 34.88 47.50 -27.07
CA GLY A 289 34.14 46.27 -27.28
C GLY A 289 33.80 45.60 -25.96
N GLU A 290 32.58 45.08 -25.84
CA GLU A 290 32.02 44.62 -24.57
C GLU A 290 32.83 43.48 -23.92
N LYS A 291 33.37 42.56 -24.73
CA LYS A 291 34.19 41.44 -24.24
C LYS A 291 35.47 41.93 -23.57
N GLU A 292 36.27 42.74 -24.27
CA GLU A 292 37.52 43.29 -23.73
C GLU A 292 37.25 44.19 -22.51
N PHE A 293 36.18 44.97 -22.56
CA PHE A 293 35.78 45.83 -21.44
C PHE A 293 35.49 45.02 -20.16
N LYS A 294 34.73 43.92 -20.27
CA LYS A 294 34.40 43.03 -19.15
C LYS A 294 35.60 42.25 -18.62
N GLU A 295 36.51 41.81 -19.49
CA GLU A 295 37.76 41.15 -19.08
C GLU A 295 38.64 42.07 -18.21
N ARG A 296 38.48 43.39 -18.34
CA ARG A 296 39.17 44.42 -17.54
C ARG A 296 38.35 44.93 -16.35
N GLU A 297 37.28 44.26 -15.93
CA GLU A 297 36.38 44.74 -14.87
C GLU A 297 37.13 45.14 -13.60
N PHE A 298 38.02 44.28 -13.11
CA PHE A 298 38.82 44.55 -11.91
C PHE A 298 39.72 45.78 -12.06
N GLU A 299 40.42 45.90 -13.20
CA GLU A 299 41.27 47.05 -13.52
C GLU A 299 40.46 48.37 -13.55
N LEU A 300 39.31 48.36 -14.24
CA LEU A 300 38.43 49.51 -14.37
C LEU A 300 37.80 49.91 -13.03
N MET A 301 37.42 48.92 -12.20
CA MET A 301 36.88 49.15 -10.87
C MET A 301 37.90 49.77 -9.91
N LYS A 302 39.19 49.44 -10.04
CA LYS A 302 40.27 50.07 -9.27
C LYS A 302 40.51 51.50 -9.72
N ARG A 303 40.68 51.70 -11.03
CA ARG A 303 41.07 52.97 -11.64
C ARG A 303 39.97 54.05 -11.61
N LYS A 304 38.69 53.68 -11.53
CA LYS A 304 37.61 54.67 -11.41
C LYS A 304 37.65 55.52 -10.14
N ARG A 305 38.23 55.00 -9.05
CA ARG A 305 38.39 55.76 -7.79
C ARG A 305 39.44 56.86 -7.93
N THR A 306 40.51 56.60 -8.68
CA THR A 306 41.62 57.54 -8.90
C THR A 306 41.41 58.43 -10.12
N GLY A 307 40.47 58.09 -11.01
CA GLY A 307 40.19 58.81 -12.26
C GLY A 307 41.14 58.46 -13.41
N ASP A 308 42.04 57.50 -13.22
CA ASP A 308 43.05 57.09 -14.21
C ASP A 308 42.58 55.91 -15.07
N LEU A 309 41.43 56.05 -15.72
CA LEU A 309 40.88 54.99 -16.58
C LEU A 309 41.77 54.75 -17.82
N PRO A 310 41.86 53.50 -18.33
CA PRO A 310 42.68 53.15 -19.47
C PRO A 310 42.03 53.63 -20.77
N PHE A 311 42.22 54.90 -21.09
CA PHE A 311 41.59 55.51 -22.26
C PHE A 311 42.25 55.07 -23.59
N PRO A 312 41.45 54.70 -24.62
CA PRO A 312 41.96 54.29 -25.92
C PRO A 312 42.73 55.41 -26.63
N ALA A 313 43.95 55.10 -27.09
CA ALA A 313 44.79 56.05 -27.83
C ALA A 313 44.30 56.31 -29.27
N ASP A 314 43.40 55.47 -29.79
CA ASP A 314 42.83 55.53 -31.13
C ASP A 314 41.54 56.39 -31.23
N LEU A 315 41.11 57.02 -30.12
CA LEU A 315 40.02 58.01 -30.10
C LEU A 315 40.53 59.41 -30.45
N SER A 316 39.73 60.22 -31.16
CA SER A 316 40.07 61.63 -31.32
C SER A 316 40.12 62.35 -29.97
N GLY A 317 41.01 63.34 -29.86
CA GLY A 317 41.12 64.15 -28.63
C GLY A 317 39.80 64.82 -28.22
N ARG A 318 38.89 65.09 -29.16
CA ARG A 318 37.57 65.69 -28.90
C ARG A 318 36.60 64.73 -28.22
N THR A 319 36.53 63.48 -28.68
CA THR A 319 35.67 62.45 -28.08
C THR A 319 36.26 61.92 -26.79
N LEU A 320 37.60 61.82 -26.73
CA LEU A 320 38.29 61.46 -25.50
C LEU A 320 38.04 62.47 -24.37
N LYS A 321 38.04 63.79 -24.67
CA LYS A 321 37.66 64.83 -23.71
C LYS A 321 36.25 64.64 -23.16
N LEU A 322 35.28 64.25 -23.99
CA LEU A 322 33.92 63.94 -23.54
C LEU A 322 33.91 62.76 -22.55
N ILE A 323 34.54 61.64 -22.91
CA ILE A 323 34.56 60.45 -22.06
C ILE A 323 35.22 60.79 -20.72
N LYS A 324 36.36 61.50 -20.73
CA LYS A 324 37.04 61.96 -19.51
C LYS A 324 36.15 62.84 -18.64
N ALA A 325 35.42 63.79 -19.24
CA ALA A 325 34.53 64.69 -18.51
C ALA A 325 33.30 63.96 -17.93
N LEU A 326 32.81 62.91 -18.60
CA LEU A 326 31.76 62.03 -18.08
C LEU A 326 32.28 61.14 -16.95
N THR A 327 33.50 60.62 -17.05
CA THR A 327 34.09 59.71 -16.06
C THR A 327 34.90 60.42 -14.96
N ALA A 328 34.64 61.70 -14.70
CA ALA A 328 35.26 62.42 -13.59
C ALA A 328 34.84 61.79 -12.24
N PRO A 329 35.78 61.47 -11.33
CA PRO A 329 35.44 60.82 -10.06
C PRO A 329 34.54 61.68 -9.17
N GLN A 330 34.79 62.99 -9.11
CA GLN A 330 33.99 63.94 -8.33
C GLN A 330 32.73 64.35 -9.12
N PRO A 331 31.50 64.14 -8.61
CA PRO A 331 30.26 64.48 -9.31
C PRO A 331 30.18 65.95 -9.75
N GLU A 332 30.73 66.87 -8.96
CA GLU A 332 30.68 68.32 -9.24
C GLU A 332 31.57 68.71 -10.44
N LYS A 333 32.59 67.91 -10.72
CA LYS A 333 33.48 68.04 -11.88
C LYS A 333 33.03 67.19 -13.06
N ARG A 334 31.82 66.62 -13.00
CA ARG A 334 31.30 65.74 -14.04
C ARG A 334 30.39 66.51 -14.99
N CYS A 335 30.61 66.38 -16.29
CA CYS A 335 29.72 67.00 -17.27
C CYS A 335 28.34 66.33 -17.26
N GLY A 336 27.29 67.09 -17.55
CA GLY A 336 25.93 66.60 -17.69
C GLY A 336 25.36 66.91 -19.07
N PHE A 337 24.04 66.81 -19.20
CA PHE A 337 23.35 66.97 -20.49
C PHE A 337 23.65 68.30 -21.19
N MET A 338 23.63 69.43 -20.47
CA MET A 338 23.83 70.76 -21.06
C MET A 338 25.22 70.90 -21.69
N GLU A 339 26.26 70.41 -21.03
CA GLU A 339 27.62 70.44 -21.58
C GLU A 339 27.76 69.52 -22.80
N ILE A 340 27.11 68.35 -22.80
CA ILE A 340 27.10 67.42 -23.93
C ILE A 340 26.42 68.04 -25.16
N VAL A 341 25.31 68.78 -24.97
CA VAL A 341 24.62 69.48 -26.07
C VAL A 341 25.52 70.56 -26.68
N ARG A 342 26.26 71.31 -25.86
CA ARG A 342 27.22 72.32 -26.33
C ARG A 342 28.40 71.69 -27.07
N TRP A 343 28.96 70.61 -26.52
CA TRP A 343 29.99 69.81 -27.19
C TRP A 343 29.52 69.26 -28.53
N ALA A 344 28.26 68.80 -28.62
CA ALA A 344 27.66 68.30 -29.85
C ALA A 344 27.52 69.37 -30.94
N ARG A 345 27.46 70.65 -30.58
CA ARG A 345 27.39 71.79 -31.52
C ARG A 345 28.74 72.26 -32.06
N GLY A 346 29.85 71.77 -31.52
CA GLY A 346 31.18 72.24 -31.93
C GLY A 346 32.01 72.92 -30.84
N GLU A 347 31.43 73.22 -29.67
CA GLU A 347 32.11 73.99 -28.62
C GLU A 347 33.17 73.15 -27.88
N ASP A 348 34.32 73.74 -27.56
CA ASP A 348 35.32 73.14 -26.67
C ASP A 348 34.98 73.50 -25.21
N VAL A 349 34.08 72.71 -24.61
CA VAL A 349 33.49 72.95 -23.28
C VAL A 349 34.18 72.20 -22.15
N PHE A 350 35.14 71.32 -22.46
CA PHE A 350 35.71 70.38 -21.48
C PHE A 350 37.11 70.76 -20.96
N SER A 351 37.64 71.94 -21.34
CA SER A 351 38.97 72.40 -20.91
C SER A 351 39.12 72.55 -19.39
N ASP A 352 38.04 72.98 -18.72
CA ASP A 352 38.05 73.28 -17.28
C ASP A 352 37.84 72.03 -16.41
N PHE A 353 37.40 70.93 -17.03
CA PHE A 353 37.12 69.65 -16.36
C PHE A 353 38.34 68.71 -16.33
N VAL A 354 39.38 69.01 -17.11
CA VAL A 354 40.64 68.24 -17.17
C VAL A 354 41.69 68.96 -16.30
N GLY A 355 41.50 68.90 -14.98
CA GLY A 355 42.40 69.53 -14.01
C GLY A 355 43.83 68.96 -14.04
N GLN A 356 44.82 69.86 -13.90
CA GLN A 356 46.27 69.63 -13.96
C GLN A 356 46.78 68.55 -12.98
N GLU A 357 47.59 67.61 -13.49
CA GLU A 357 48.40 66.70 -12.67
C GLU A 357 49.48 67.47 -11.90
N SER A 358 49.40 67.51 -10.57
CA SER A 358 50.53 67.88 -9.71
C SER A 358 51.26 66.61 -9.27
N ARG A 359 52.30 66.20 -10.01
CA ARG A 359 53.27 65.19 -9.55
C ARG A 359 54.39 65.86 -8.74
N ARG A 360 54.36 65.76 -7.40
CA ARG A 360 55.58 65.65 -6.60
C ARG A 360 55.91 64.16 -6.45
N SER A 361 57.16 63.77 -6.69
CA SER A 361 57.59 62.37 -6.66
C SER A 361 57.63 61.83 -5.23
N PHE A 362 56.90 60.76 -4.97
CA PHE A 362 57.02 59.96 -3.75
C PHE A 362 58.45 59.37 -3.68
N SER A 363 59.16 59.51 -2.56
CA SER A 363 60.51 58.96 -2.39
C SER A 363 60.83 58.66 -0.93
N ILE A 364 60.97 57.38 -0.58
CA ILE A 364 61.27 56.90 0.78
C ILE A 364 62.49 55.98 0.76
N ILE A 365 63.53 56.32 1.51
CA ILE A 365 64.69 55.45 1.69
C ILE A 365 64.35 54.38 2.72
N PHE A 366 63.99 53.17 2.27
CA PHE A 366 63.62 52.07 3.13
C PHE A 366 64.85 51.41 3.76
N ASN A 367 65.86 51.03 2.95
CA ASN A 367 67.10 50.45 3.46
C ASN A 367 68.31 51.01 2.72
N ALA A 368 69.04 51.92 3.36
CA ALA A 368 70.23 52.54 2.79
C ALA A 368 71.37 51.54 2.53
N GLY A 369 71.51 50.49 3.35
CA GLY A 369 72.56 49.47 3.20
C GLY A 369 72.34 48.52 2.02
N LYS A 370 71.09 48.37 1.57
CA LYS A 370 70.71 47.58 0.37
C LYS A 370 70.31 48.45 -0.83
N ASN A 371 70.51 49.77 -0.73
CA ASN A 371 70.10 50.77 -1.72
C ASN A 371 68.61 50.68 -2.13
N GLN A 372 67.73 50.36 -1.18
CA GLN A 372 66.28 50.26 -1.40
C GLN A 372 65.62 51.61 -1.17
N VAL A 373 65.33 52.33 -2.25
CA VAL A 373 64.60 53.60 -2.25
C VAL A 373 63.27 53.40 -2.98
N ALA A 374 62.16 53.57 -2.27
CA ALA A 374 60.82 53.39 -2.79
C ALA A 374 60.33 54.70 -3.41
N HIS A 375 60.05 54.67 -4.70
CA HIS A 375 59.52 55.79 -5.48
C HIS A 375 57.99 55.77 -5.61
N SER A 376 57.34 54.77 -5.02
CA SER A 376 55.88 54.68 -4.90
C SER A 376 55.49 53.88 -3.64
N PRO A 377 54.24 54.03 -3.15
CA PRO A 377 53.70 53.18 -2.07
C PRO A 377 53.79 51.69 -2.39
N GLU A 378 53.63 51.31 -3.66
CA GLU A 378 53.68 49.91 -4.10
C GLU A 378 55.08 49.34 -3.97
N GLN A 379 56.09 50.10 -4.40
CA GLN A 379 57.50 49.71 -4.26
C GLN A 379 57.93 49.66 -2.78
N LEU A 380 57.35 50.53 -1.94
CA LEU A 380 57.55 50.49 -0.49
C LEU A 380 57.00 49.20 0.11
N ALA A 381 55.79 48.78 -0.29
CA ALA A 381 55.20 47.51 0.13
C ALA A 381 56.07 46.31 -0.28
N ASP A 382 56.63 46.32 -1.49
CA ASP A 382 57.52 45.24 -1.97
C ASP A 382 58.78 45.13 -1.10
N PHE A 383 59.40 46.25 -0.74
CA PHE A 383 60.54 46.24 0.17
C PHE A 383 60.16 45.81 1.59
N MET A 384 58.99 46.23 2.07
CA MET A 384 58.46 45.83 3.37
C MET A 384 58.26 44.30 3.44
N ARG A 385 57.75 43.68 2.37
CA ARG A 385 57.57 42.23 2.28
C ARG A 385 58.91 41.48 2.23
N GLN A 386 59.90 42.01 1.50
CA GLN A 386 61.22 41.39 1.35
C GLN A 386 62.05 41.43 2.64
N ASP A 387 61.92 42.49 3.45
CA ASP A 387 62.63 42.64 4.73
C ASP A 387 61.64 42.85 5.88
N GLN A 388 60.88 41.80 6.20
CA GLN A 388 59.79 41.81 7.17
C GLN A 388 60.24 42.31 8.56
N SER A 389 61.44 41.92 8.98
CA SER A 389 62.00 42.31 10.28
C SER A 389 62.20 43.83 10.39
N LEU A 390 62.71 44.44 9.33
CA LEU A 390 62.94 45.88 9.26
C LEU A 390 61.63 46.64 9.07
N ALA A 391 60.72 46.08 8.26
CA ALA A 391 59.40 46.63 8.01
C ALA A 391 58.57 46.70 9.29
N ILE A 392 58.48 45.60 10.06
CA ILE A 392 57.78 45.55 11.35
C ILE A 392 58.36 46.60 12.30
N LYS A 393 59.70 46.71 12.37
CA LYS A 393 60.36 47.74 13.19
C LYS A 393 59.92 49.14 12.78
N TYR A 394 59.89 49.47 11.48
CA TYR A 394 59.50 50.82 11.03
C TYR A 394 58.01 51.11 11.15
N LEU A 395 57.18 50.09 10.99
CA LEU A 395 55.73 50.17 11.11
C LEU A 395 55.33 50.47 12.57
N TYR A 396 55.81 49.66 13.53
CA TYR A 396 55.42 49.77 14.95
C TYR A 396 56.21 50.80 15.76
N THR A 397 57.26 51.42 15.20
CA THR A 397 57.95 52.58 15.82
C THR A 397 57.40 53.93 15.34
N GLY A 398 56.42 53.94 14.44
CA GLY A 398 55.84 55.16 13.84
C GLY A 398 56.73 55.84 12.80
N LYS A 399 57.89 55.24 12.46
CA LYS A 399 58.84 55.81 11.48
C LYS A 399 58.23 55.86 10.08
N LEU A 400 57.47 54.83 9.70
CA LEU A 400 56.83 54.73 8.38
C LEU A 400 55.72 55.77 8.21
N THR A 401 54.90 55.97 9.25
CA THR A 401 53.87 57.01 9.32
C THR A 401 54.45 58.40 9.11
N LYS A 402 55.57 58.71 9.79
CA LYS A 402 56.29 59.97 9.60
C LYS A 402 56.74 60.15 8.14
N TRP A 403 57.33 59.12 7.53
CA TRP A 403 57.78 59.18 6.14
C TRP A 403 56.63 59.40 5.13
N LEU A 404 55.46 58.82 5.37
CA LEU A 404 54.28 59.02 4.52
C LEU A 404 53.71 60.45 4.65
N THR A 405 53.65 60.99 5.87
CA THR A 405 53.27 62.38 6.12
C THR A 405 54.25 63.36 5.46
N ASP A 406 55.55 63.13 5.60
CA ASP A 406 56.60 63.94 4.97
C ASP A 406 56.54 63.90 3.43
N ASN A 407 56.00 62.81 2.85
CA ASN A 407 55.76 62.64 1.40
C ASN A 407 54.35 63.12 0.95
N GLN A 408 53.65 63.93 1.76
CA GLN A 408 52.31 64.45 1.45
C GLN A 408 51.28 63.34 1.17
N ARG A 409 51.32 62.26 1.97
CA ARG A 409 50.32 61.18 2.01
C ARG A 409 49.78 60.96 3.44
N PRO A 410 49.24 62.00 4.11
CA PRO A 410 48.71 61.86 5.46
C PRO A 410 47.57 60.84 5.55
N GLU A 411 46.81 60.65 4.46
CA GLU A 411 45.76 59.64 4.37
C GLU A 411 46.29 58.21 4.55
N LEU A 412 47.43 57.89 3.93
CA LEU A 412 48.07 56.57 4.09
C LEU A 412 48.67 56.42 5.50
N ALA A 413 49.19 57.51 6.06
CA ALA A 413 49.72 57.54 7.43
C ALA A 413 48.63 57.20 8.46
N THR A 414 47.44 57.81 8.34
CA THR A 414 46.29 57.52 9.21
C THR A 414 45.82 56.07 9.10
N GLU A 415 45.77 55.49 7.90
CA GLU A 415 45.42 54.07 7.73
C GLU A 415 46.47 53.13 8.35
N ILE A 416 47.76 53.45 8.24
CA ILE A 416 48.82 52.67 8.93
C ILE A 416 48.66 52.74 10.45
N GLU A 417 48.39 53.91 11.01
CA GLU A 417 48.12 54.07 12.44
C GLU A 417 46.92 53.22 12.88
N ASP A 418 45.83 53.21 12.11
CA ASP A 418 44.66 52.36 12.40
C ASP A 418 45.01 50.86 12.39
N ILE A 419 45.81 50.41 11.40
CA ILE A 419 46.28 49.02 11.30
C ILE A 419 47.12 48.64 12.52
N VAL A 420 48.05 49.49 12.93
CA VAL A 420 49.04 49.22 13.98
C VAL A 420 48.45 49.34 15.38
N GLU A 421 47.68 50.40 15.64
CA GLU A 421 47.23 50.74 16.99
C GLU A 421 45.91 50.06 17.35
N LYS A 422 45.01 49.89 16.38
CA LYS A 422 43.66 49.35 16.63
C LYS A 422 43.47 47.94 16.11
N ARG A 423 43.84 47.65 14.86
CA ARG A 423 43.52 46.35 14.23
C ARG A 423 44.48 45.23 14.66
N TYR A 424 45.78 45.47 14.62
CA TYR A 424 46.80 44.44 14.89
C TYR A 424 47.90 44.91 15.88
N PRO A 425 47.55 45.34 17.10
CA PRO A 425 48.55 45.81 18.08
C PRO A 425 49.46 44.71 18.62
N LYS A 426 49.01 43.44 18.60
CA LYS A 426 49.74 42.29 19.16
C LYS A 426 50.35 41.38 18.09
N ASP A 427 49.70 41.28 16.93
CA ASP A 427 50.11 40.40 15.83
C ASP A 427 50.86 41.22 14.77
N GLN A 428 52.15 41.42 15.02
CA GLN A 428 52.99 42.30 14.18
C GLN A 428 53.16 41.80 12.76
N THR A 429 53.11 40.48 12.56
CA THR A 429 53.16 39.86 11.25
C THR A 429 51.89 40.13 10.46
N ALA A 430 50.71 40.00 11.09
CA ALA A 430 49.44 40.36 10.46
C ALA A 430 49.37 41.85 10.14
N GLY A 431 49.83 42.72 11.05
CA GLY A 431 49.91 44.16 10.81
C GLY A 431 50.83 44.52 9.64
N LEU A 432 51.96 43.82 9.48
CA LEU A 432 52.82 43.97 8.31
C LEU A 432 52.09 43.64 7.01
N TYR A 433 51.48 42.45 6.91
CA TYR A 433 50.78 42.05 5.68
C TYR A 433 49.59 42.95 5.37
N ALA A 434 48.82 43.35 6.38
CA ALA A 434 47.73 44.32 6.22
C ALA A 434 48.24 45.68 5.69
N ALA A 435 49.37 46.18 6.21
CA ALA A 435 50.00 47.39 5.71
C ALA A 435 50.54 47.24 4.27
N CYS A 436 51.14 46.09 3.95
CA CYS A 436 51.61 45.79 2.59
C CYS A 436 50.44 45.77 1.59
N TYR A 437 49.32 45.11 1.90
CA TYR A 437 48.15 45.08 1.01
C TYR A 437 47.42 46.43 0.93
N MET A 438 47.46 47.25 1.99
CA MET A 438 46.93 48.62 1.96
C MET A 438 47.77 49.51 1.02
N LEU A 439 49.10 49.41 1.10
CA LEU A 439 50.03 50.18 0.28
C LEU A 439 50.12 49.67 -1.17
N ASN A 440 49.93 48.37 -1.39
CA ASN A 440 49.90 47.73 -2.69
C ASN A 440 48.76 46.71 -2.78
N VAL A 441 47.60 47.17 -3.25
CA VAL A 441 46.46 46.30 -3.52
C VAL A 441 46.77 45.23 -4.57
N ASP A 442 47.70 45.44 -5.51
CA ASP A 442 48.01 44.43 -6.55
C ASP A 442 49.05 43.40 -6.09
N MET A 443 49.50 43.47 -4.82
CA MET A 443 50.49 42.54 -4.30
C MET A 443 49.91 41.11 -4.31
N PRO A 444 50.57 40.13 -4.95
CA PRO A 444 50.06 38.77 -4.98
C PRO A 444 50.01 38.17 -3.57
N TYR A 445 49.08 37.24 -3.38
CA TYR A 445 49.14 36.35 -2.23
C TYR A 445 50.35 35.44 -2.37
N TYR A 446 51.19 35.36 -1.35
CA TYR A 446 52.31 34.41 -1.35
C TYR A 446 51.89 33.18 -0.57
N ASP A 447 51.89 32.02 -1.24
CA ASP A 447 51.52 30.76 -0.60
C ASP A 447 52.54 30.35 0.48
N ILE A 448 52.24 29.31 1.26
CA ILE A 448 53.15 28.79 2.30
C ILE A 448 54.54 28.37 1.79
N LYS A 449 54.74 28.23 0.47
CA LYS A 449 56.03 27.94 -0.18
C LYS A 449 56.68 29.22 -0.74
N GLY A 450 56.11 30.39 -0.49
CA GLY A 450 56.58 31.68 -0.94
C GLY A 450 56.36 31.93 -2.44
N ARG A 451 55.46 31.18 -3.09
CA ARG A 451 55.14 31.37 -4.52
C ARG A 451 54.03 32.42 -4.66
N PRO A 452 54.15 33.40 -5.57
CA PRO A 452 53.11 34.39 -5.81
C PRO A 452 51.89 33.74 -6.48
N ARG A 453 50.70 34.10 -6.00
CA ARG A 453 49.38 33.69 -6.48
C ARG A 453 48.57 34.95 -6.73
N THR A 454 48.15 35.12 -7.96
CA THR A 454 47.49 36.33 -8.46
C THR A 454 46.02 36.10 -8.76
N THR A 455 45.63 34.86 -9.10
CA THR A 455 44.24 34.51 -9.42
C THR A 455 43.61 33.62 -8.35
N ALA A 456 42.28 33.60 -8.29
CA ALA A 456 41.54 32.74 -7.36
C ALA A 456 41.80 31.26 -7.63
N GLU A 457 41.97 30.87 -8.89
CA GLU A 457 42.31 29.49 -9.29
C GLU A 457 43.72 29.10 -8.83
N GLU A 458 44.70 30.00 -8.94
CA GLU A 458 46.07 29.77 -8.44
C GLU A 458 46.09 29.59 -6.92
N ILE A 459 45.28 30.37 -6.20
CA ILE A 459 45.12 30.25 -4.75
C ILE A 459 44.43 28.91 -4.41
N ALA A 460 43.30 28.59 -5.06
CA ALA A 460 42.58 27.33 -4.86
C ALA A 460 43.49 26.11 -5.14
N GLN A 461 44.28 26.16 -6.20
CA GLN A 461 45.26 25.13 -6.53
C GLN A 461 46.33 24.99 -5.44
N SER A 462 46.83 26.10 -4.90
CA SER A 462 47.77 26.06 -3.77
C SER A 462 47.14 25.49 -2.50
N LEU A 463 45.85 25.74 -2.25
CA LEU A 463 45.13 25.19 -1.10
C LEU A 463 45.02 23.66 -1.21
N VAL A 464 44.72 23.14 -2.41
CA VAL A 464 44.69 21.69 -2.67
C VAL A 464 46.08 21.06 -2.54
N GLU A 465 47.11 21.66 -3.15
CA GLU A 465 48.49 21.14 -3.11
C GLU A 465 49.06 21.03 -1.69
N ASN A 466 48.59 21.87 -0.76
CA ASN A 466 49.09 21.94 0.60
C ASN A 466 47.97 21.83 1.64
N PHE A 467 46.98 20.98 1.34
CA PHE A 467 45.70 20.89 2.06
C PHE A 467 45.88 20.71 3.58
N SER A 468 46.73 19.77 4.01
CA SER A 468 46.96 19.48 5.43
C SER A 468 47.54 20.66 6.21
N THR A 469 48.41 21.45 5.57
CA THR A 469 49.02 22.63 6.19
C THR A 469 47.99 23.76 6.33
N TYR A 470 47.23 24.05 5.27
CA TYR A 470 46.20 25.09 5.31
C TYR A 470 45.03 24.75 6.24
N GLN A 471 44.68 23.47 6.36
CA GLN A 471 43.64 23.02 7.30
C GLN A 471 43.93 23.46 8.74
N SER A 472 45.20 23.52 9.14
CA SER A 472 45.61 23.98 10.46
C SER A 472 45.90 25.49 10.50
N ALA A 473 46.56 26.03 9.47
CA ALA A 473 46.96 27.44 9.43
C ALA A 473 45.77 28.40 9.43
N LEU A 474 44.72 28.08 8.67
CA LEU A 474 43.52 28.91 8.53
C LEU A 474 42.60 28.87 9.76
N ALA A 475 42.96 28.14 10.82
CA ALA A 475 42.34 28.33 12.14
C ALA A 475 42.73 29.68 12.77
N ASN A 476 43.83 30.31 12.31
CA ASN A 476 44.17 31.67 12.68
C ASN A 476 43.38 32.68 11.82
N SER A 477 42.52 33.48 12.44
CA SER A 477 41.74 34.52 11.73
C SER A 477 42.62 35.63 11.11
N ASN A 478 43.87 35.75 11.56
CA ASN A 478 44.85 36.72 11.06
C ASN A 478 45.79 36.11 10.01
N ASP A 479 45.49 34.93 9.47
CA ASP A 479 46.32 34.33 8.42
C ASP A 479 46.48 35.28 7.23
N PRO A 480 47.69 35.38 6.61
CA PRO A 480 47.93 36.24 5.46
C PRO A 480 46.92 36.07 4.31
N LEU A 481 46.35 34.87 4.12
CA LEU A 481 45.33 34.63 3.11
C LEU A 481 44.03 35.39 3.40
N PHE A 482 43.58 35.43 4.65
CA PHE A 482 42.39 36.20 5.03
C PHE A 482 42.63 37.70 4.99
N LEU A 483 43.85 38.14 5.32
CA LEU A 483 44.25 39.54 5.16
C LEU A 483 44.24 39.95 3.67
N PHE A 484 44.72 39.06 2.80
CA PHE A 484 44.64 39.24 1.35
C PHE A 484 43.18 39.36 0.88
N PHE A 485 42.28 38.46 1.28
CA PHE A 485 40.86 38.55 0.93
C PHE A 485 40.19 39.84 1.43
N ASN A 486 40.50 40.25 2.66
CA ASN A 486 39.98 41.49 3.23
C ASN A 486 40.43 42.73 2.46
N ALA A 487 41.67 42.75 1.95
CA ALA A 487 42.19 43.86 1.16
C ALA A 487 41.62 43.92 -0.28
N HIS A 488 41.08 42.81 -0.80
CA HIS A 488 40.56 42.69 -2.16
C HIS A 488 39.02 42.69 -2.23
N ASP A 489 38.34 43.20 -1.21
CA ASP A 489 36.86 43.20 -1.11
C ASP A 489 36.23 41.79 -1.20
N LEU A 490 36.99 40.73 -0.88
CA LEU A 490 36.55 39.33 -0.85
C LEU A 490 36.08 38.88 0.54
N LYS A 491 35.73 39.83 1.41
CA LYS A 491 35.34 39.58 2.82
C LYS A 491 34.16 38.60 2.97
N ARG A 492 33.29 38.49 1.96
CA ARG A 492 32.23 37.47 1.93
C ARG A 492 32.79 36.05 2.07
N LEU A 493 33.94 35.76 1.45
CA LEU A 493 34.60 34.45 1.54
C LEU A 493 35.09 34.16 2.96
N THR A 494 35.43 35.20 3.73
CA THR A 494 35.88 35.06 5.11
C THR A 494 34.73 34.94 6.10
N ASP A 495 33.66 35.73 5.92
CA ASP A 495 32.55 35.79 6.89
C ASP A 495 31.82 34.43 7.03
N ASP A 496 31.67 33.69 5.92
CA ASP A 496 30.96 32.40 5.89
C ASP A 496 31.84 31.21 6.31
N VAL A 497 33.16 31.29 6.09
CA VAL A 497 34.07 30.13 6.22
C VAL A 497 34.92 30.18 7.51
N VAL A 498 35.36 31.35 7.95
CA VAL A 498 36.20 31.51 9.17
C VAL A 498 35.55 30.90 10.43
N PRO A 499 34.23 31.06 10.69
CA PRO A 499 33.59 30.42 11.83
C PRO A 499 33.65 28.88 11.81
N LEU A 500 33.80 28.28 10.63
CA LEU A 500 33.93 26.84 10.46
C LEU A 500 35.34 26.34 10.78
N PHE A 501 36.38 27.10 10.40
CA PHE A 501 37.78 26.77 10.74
C PHE A 501 38.06 26.79 12.25
N ASN A 502 37.31 27.60 13.01
CA ASN A 502 37.41 27.67 14.47
C ASN A 502 36.79 26.44 15.19
N LYS A 503 36.09 25.56 14.46
CA LYS A 503 35.51 24.31 15.01
C LYS A 503 36.42 23.13 14.65
N LYS A 504 36.98 22.46 15.66
CA LYS A 504 37.97 21.37 15.49
C LYS A 504 37.56 20.27 14.49
N ASP A 505 36.27 19.97 14.36
CA ASP A 505 35.80 18.87 13.49
C ASP A 505 35.34 19.34 12.10
N ARG A 506 35.40 20.63 11.78
CA ARG A 506 34.85 21.20 10.53
C ARG A 506 35.89 21.89 9.65
N GLN A 507 37.17 21.84 10.01
CA GLN A 507 38.25 22.48 9.26
C GLN A 507 38.41 21.93 7.84
N ARG A 508 38.25 20.60 7.66
CA ARG A 508 38.29 19.95 6.33
C ARG A 508 37.13 20.43 5.45
N GLU A 509 35.91 20.48 6.00
CA GLU A 509 34.73 21.00 5.30
C GLU A 509 34.92 22.49 4.94
N ALA A 510 35.41 23.29 5.87
CA ALA A 510 35.68 24.72 5.67
C ALA A 510 36.68 24.95 4.53
N LEU A 511 37.74 24.15 4.46
CA LEU A 511 38.75 24.27 3.42
C LEU A 511 38.21 23.89 2.03
N TRP A 512 37.44 22.80 1.92
CA TRP A 512 36.79 22.46 0.65
C TRP A 512 35.78 23.51 0.20
N ARG A 513 35.02 24.12 1.13
CA ARG A 513 34.13 25.24 0.81
C ARG A 513 34.89 26.41 0.22
N LEU A 514 35.99 26.79 0.87
CA LEU A 514 36.85 27.88 0.38
C LEU A 514 37.41 27.57 -1.02
N ILE A 515 37.90 26.34 -1.24
CA ILE A 515 38.45 25.91 -2.53
C ILE A 515 37.40 26.04 -3.65
N TYR A 516 36.17 25.54 -3.44
CA TYR A 516 35.13 25.59 -4.46
C TYR A 516 34.43 26.95 -4.60
N GLU A 517 34.51 27.82 -3.59
CA GLU A 517 34.11 29.22 -3.74
C GLU A 517 35.14 30.03 -4.55
N LEU A 518 36.43 29.73 -4.40
CA LEU A 518 37.51 30.35 -5.17
C LEU A 518 37.57 29.84 -6.62
N ASP A 519 37.36 28.54 -6.83
CA ASP A 519 37.29 27.92 -8.16
C ASP A 519 36.02 27.06 -8.31
N PRO A 520 34.87 27.69 -8.65
CA PRO A 520 33.62 26.96 -8.86
C PRO A 520 33.67 25.99 -10.04
N SER A 521 34.56 26.24 -11.01
CA SER A 521 34.70 25.46 -12.24
C SER A 521 35.43 24.14 -12.03
N ARG A 522 36.08 23.96 -10.87
CA ARG A 522 36.89 22.78 -10.56
C ARG A 522 36.07 21.47 -10.70
N PRO A 523 36.54 20.50 -11.51
CA PRO A 523 35.93 19.18 -11.56
C PRO A 523 36.16 18.42 -10.25
N TYR A 524 35.24 17.52 -9.90
CA TYR A 524 35.48 16.53 -8.87
C TYR A 524 36.34 15.40 -9.45
N GLU A 525 37.40 15.04 -8.74
CA GLU A 525 38.38 14.05 -9.20
C GLU A 525 38.13 12.71 -8.50
N LEU A 526 37.99 11.64 -9.30
CA LEU A 526 37.79 10.27 -8.83
C LEU A 526 38.89 9.37 -9.40
N ILE A 527 39.35 8.40 -8.62
CA ILE A 527 40.39 7.46 -9.02
C ILE A 527 39.79 6.05 -9.07
N ASP A 528 39.96 5.37 -10.20
CA ASP A 528 39.56 3.96 -10.34
C ASP A 528 40.59 3.01 -9.69
N GLU A 529 40.26 1.73 -9.52
CA GLU A 529 41.18 0.73 -8.95
C GLU A 529 42.48 0.54 -9.76
N LYS A 530 42.50 0.98 -11.02
CA LYS A 530 43.67 0.94 -11.91
C LYS A 530 44.53 2.20 -11.80
N GLY A 531 44.11 3.19 -11.01
CA GLY A 531 44.81 4.47 -10.83
C GLY A 531 44.50 5.53 -11.90
N ASN A 532 43.49 5.31 -12.75
CA ASN A 532 43.08 6.31 -13.75
C ASN A 532 42.26 7.42 -13.08
N LEU A 533 42.56 8.67 -13.47
CA LEU A 533 41.90 9.86 -12.97
C LEU A 533 40.68 10.23 -13.84
N GLY A 534 39.49 10.21 -13.23
CA GLY A 534 38.24 10.71 -13.79
C GLY A 534 37.96 12.12 -13.31
N ARG A 535 37.73 13.06 -14.24
CA ARG A 535 37.36 14.44 -13.94
C ARG A 535 35.88 14.65 -14.24
N CYS A 536 35.09 14.82 -13.19
CA CYS A 536 33.63 14.94 -13.28
C CYS A 536 33.21 16.41 -13.09
N ASN A 537 32.48 16.97 -14.06
CA ASN A 537 32.01 18.36 -13.97
C ASN A 537 30.57 18.46 -13.47
N THR A 538 29.79 17.40 -13.68
CA THR A 538 28.37 17.30 -13.33
C THR A 538 28.08 16.10 -12.42
N PRO A 539 26.98 16.11 -11.64
CA PRO A 539 26.54 14.94 -10.85
C PRO A 539 26.36 13.69 -11.71
N GLU A 540 25.89 13.85 -12.96
CA GLU A 540 25.75 12.76 -13.92
C GLU A 540 27.10 12.20 -14.39
N ASP A 541 28.14 13.03 -14.56
CA ASP A 541 29.49 12.54 -14.88
C ASP A 541 30.02 11.61 -13.79
N VAL A 542 29.76 11.94 -12.52
CA VAL A 542 30.14 11.12 -11.37
C VAL A 542 29.47 9.76 -11.43
N LEU A 543 28.16 9.73 -11.71
CA LEU A 543 27.41 8.49 -11.89
C LEU A 543 27.95 7.68 -13.07
N HIS A 544 28.17 8.32 -14.20
CA HIS A 544 28.68 7.68 -15.40
C HIS A 544 30.07 7.08 -15.19
N TYR A 545 30.95 7.80 -14.48
CA TYR A 545 32.29 7.32 -14.17
C TYR A 545 32.24 6.16 -13.18
N ALA A 546 31.48 6.28 -12.09
CA ALA A 546 31.33 5.24 -11.07
C ALA A 546 30.66 3.96 -11.59
N TYR A 547 29.82 4.04 -12.62
CA TYR A 547 29.22 2.89 -13.26
C TYR A 547 30.20 2.16 -14.20
N ASN A 548 30.95 2.91 -15.02
CA ASN A 548 31.83 2.32 -16.03
C ASN A 548 33.20 1.90 -15.48
N HIS A 549 33.61 2.42 -14.33
CA HIS A 549 34.90 2.15 -13.70
C HIS A 549 34.70 1.71 -12.25
N MET A 550 35.37 0.64 -11.84
CA MET A 550 35.45 0.26 -10.43
C MET A 550 36.28 1.31 -9.69
N LEU A 551 35.64 2.09 -8.82
CA LEU A 551 36.31 3.12 -8.04
C LEU A 551 37.25 2.49 -7.00
N SER A 552 38.38 3.16 -6.75
CA SER A 552 39.22 2.84 -5.59
C SER A 552 38.44 3.01 -4.28
N ALA A 553 38.83 2.29 -3.23
CA ALA A 553 38.17 2.36 -1.93
C ALA A 553 38.14 3.80 -1.36
N ASP A 554 39.22 4.57 -1.58
CA ASP A 554 39.30 5.97 -1.14
C ASP A 554 38.28 6.83 -1.89
N SER A 555 38.27 6.78 -3.23
CA SER A 555 37.30 7.53 -4.04
C SER A 555 35.84 7.11 -3.79
N TRP A 556 35.60 5.84 -3.47
CA TRP A 556 34.26 5.38 -3.10
C TRP A 556 33.76 6.01 -1.79
N ASN A 557 34.63 6.11 -0.79
CA ASN A 557 34.28 6.71 0.50
C ASN A 557 34.19 8.24 0.42
N ASP A 558 35.06 8.87 -0.38
CA ASP A 558 35.09 10.33 -0.60
C ASP A 558 33.75 10.89 -1.11
N LEU A 559 33.00 10.11 -1.91
CA LEU A 559 31.67 10.48 -2.38
C LEU A 559 30.63 10.65 -1.26
N ALA A 560 30.84 10.04 -0.10
CA ALA A 560 30.00 10.20 1.08
C ALA A 560 30.52 11.28 2.05
N GLU A 561 31.70 11.86 1.78
CA GLU A 561 32.30 12.91 2.60
C GLU A 561 31.76 14.32 2.27
N ASP A 562 32.04 15.25 3.18
CA ASP A 562 31.71 16.67 2.97
C ASP A 562 32.42 17.28 1.76
N SER A 563 33.57 16.75 1.34
CA SER A 563 34.29 17.24 0.15
C SER A 563 33.41 17.17 -1.11
N PHE A 564 32.74 16.03 -1.31
CA PHE A 564 31.81 15.82 -2.41
C PHE A 564 30.51 16.60 -2.22
N LEU A 565 29.93 16.57 -1.02
CA LEU A 565 28.66 17.28 -0.76
C LEU A 565 28.80 18.80 -0.91
N VAL A 566 29.96 19.38 -0.58
CA VAL A 566 30.25 20.79 -0.81
C VAL A 566 30.39 21.08 -2.31
N TRP A 567 31.12 20.24 -3.05
CA TRP A 567 31.23 20.37 -4.51
C TRP A 567 29.86 20.29 -5.19
N LEU A 568 29.01 19.37 -4.74
CA LEU A 568 27.65 19.19 -5.22
C LEU A 568 26.75 20.38 -4.85
N ALA A 569 26.91 20.96 -3.66
CA ALA A 569 26.10 22.10 -3.21
C ALA A 569 26.32 23.36 -4.06
N ALA A 570 27.50 23.53 -4.65
CA ALA A 570 27.76 24.61 -5.60
C ALA A 570 26.93 24.47 -6.90
N ARG A 571 26.50 23.25 -7.23
CA ARG A 571 25.77 22.92 -8.47
C ARG A 571 24.27 22.73 -8.22
N ASP A 572 23.91 22.01 -7.16
CA ASP A 572 22.53 21.77 -6.74
C ASP A 572 22.39 21.70 -5.21
N LYS A 573 22.04 22.84 -4.61
CA LYS A 573 21.81 22.95 -3.15
C LYS A 573 20.62 22.12 -2.67
N GLY A 574 19.57 21.99 -3.49
CA GLY A 574 18.35 21.27 -3.12
C GLY A 574 18.63 19.77 -3.00
N LEU A 575 19.38 19.23 -3.94
CA LEU A 575 19.83 17.85 -3.96
C LEU A 575 20.66 17.49 -2.72
N VAL A 576 21.61 18.35 -2.31
CA VAL A 576 22.41 18.12 -1.09
C VAL A 576 21.54 18.11 0.17
N GLY A 577 20.55 18.98 0.26
CA GLY A 577 19.59 18.97 1.37
C GLY A 577 18.83 17.64 1.48
N LYS A 578 18.40 17.09 0.34
CA LYS A 578 17.75 15.77 0.26
C LYS A 578 18.70 14.66 0.68
N ILE A 579 19.93 14.63 0.15
CA ILE A 579 20.96 13.62 0.48
C ILE A 579 21.27 13.66 1.98
N ARG A 580 21.56 14.83 2.55
CA ARG A 580 21.86 14.97 4.00
C ARG A 580 20.71 14.50 4.88
N THR A 581 19.47 14.76 4.48
CA THR A 581 18.29 14.29 5.22
C THR A 581 18.18 12.77 5.18
N GLN A 582 18.42 12.16 4.02
CA GLN A 582 18.36 10.71 3.84
C GLN A 582 19.51 9.97 4.56
N LEU A 583 20.71 10.56 4.59
CA LEU A 583 21.90 9.99 5.22
C LEU A 583 22.00 10.26 6.73
N LYS A 584 21.07 11.04 7.30
CA LYS A 584 21.07 11.39 8.72
C LYS A 584 21.02 10.14 9.60
N GLY A 585 22.03 9.98 10.46
CA GLY A 585 22.15 8.86 11.39
C GLY A 585 22.91 7.65 10.84
N PHE A 586 23.49 7.74 9.63
CA PHE A 586 24.39 6.74 9.07
C PHE A 586 25.84 7.25 9.08
N ASN A 587 26.81 6.33 9.24
CA ASN A 587 28.24 6.66 9.21
C ASN A 587 28.76 6.65 7.77
N ALA A 588 29.47 7.71 7.36
CA ALA A 588 30.05 7.85 6.01
C ALA A 588 31.04 6.72 5.65
N SER A 589 31.65 6.06 6.64
CA SER A 589 32.56 4.92 6.40
C SER A 589 31.85 3.64 5.96
N ASN A 590 30.51 3.61 5.94
CA ASN A 590 29.75 2.47 5.43
C ASN A 590 29.59 2.60 3.91
N ALA A 591 30.15 1.67 3.14
CA ALA A 591 30.08 1.67 1.68
C ALA A 591 28.65 1.78 1.11
N ALA A 592 27.62 1.36 1.87
CA ALA A 592 26.22 1.51 1.48
C ALA A 592 25.76 2.98 1.44
N VAL A 593 26.36 3.87 2.23
CA VAL A 593 26.03 5.31 2.28
C VAL A 593 26.39 6.00 0.97
N THR A 594 27.52 5.63 0.35
CA THR A 594 27.91 6.10 -0.98
C THR A 594 26.83 5.80 -2.02
N TYR A 595 26.23 4.61 -2.00
CA TYR A 595 25.08 4.32 -2.87
C TYR A 595 23.92 5.28 -2.63
N GLY A 596 23.66 5.68 -1.37
CA GLY A 596 22.66 6.68 -1.05
C GLY A 596 22.93 8.06 -1.65
N VAL A 597 24.20 8.44 -1.79
CA VAL A 597 24.58 9.65 -2.54
C VAL A 597 24.32 9.42 -4.03
N LEU A 598 24.89 8.37 -4.62
CA LEU A 598 24.81 8.07 -6.05
C LEU A 598 23.36 7.98 -6.55
N TYR A 599 22.47 7.29 -5.83
CA TYR A 599 21.07 7.15 -6.24
C TYR A 599 20.28 8.46 -6.27
N ASN A 600 20.76 9.50 -5.59
CA ASN A 600 20.15 10.82 -5.64
C ASN A 600 20.71 11.70 -6.76
N LEU A 601 21.92 11.42 -7.27
CA LEU A 601 22.58 12.27 -8.27
C LEU A 601 21.81 12.37 -9.59
N SER A 602 20.95 11.40 -9.92
CA SER A 602 20.06 11.49 -11.06
C SER A 602 18.71 10.84 -10.78
N PRO A 603 17.58 11.43 -11.22
CA PRO A 603 16.27 10.79 -11.07
C PRO A 603 16.15 9.48 -11.85
N LYS A 604 16.91 9.31 -12.95
CA LYS A 604 16.84 8.17 -13.89
C LYS A 604 17.72 6.98 -13.53
N VAL A 605 18.56 7.11 -12.49
CA VAL A 605 19.48 6.04 -12.07
C VAL A 605 18.69 4.81 -11.60
N SER A 606 19.06 3.64 -12.12
CA SER A 606 18.52 2.34 -11.71
C SER A 606 19.23 1.79 -10.47
N PHE A 607 18.72 0.69 -9.90
CA PHE A 607 19.33 0.03 -8.75
C PHE A 607 20.79 -0.40 -8.99
N THR A 608 21.14 -0.77 -10.22
CA THR A 608 22.49 -1.16 -10.64
C THR A 608 23.40 0.01 -11.00
N LEU A 609 22.96 1.26 -10.76
CA LEU A 609 23.62 2.50 -11.17
C LEU A 609 23.62 2.79 -12.69
N GLN A 610 22.96 1.94 -13.48
CA GLN A 610 22.79 2.15 -14.92
C GLN A 610 21.78 3.27 -15.20
N MET A 611 22.03 4.07 -16.24
CA MET A 611 21.17 5.14 -16.72
C MET A 611 20.55 4.87 -18.10
N ASP A 612 21.08 3.91 -18.85
CA ASP A 612 20.50 3.44 -20.12
C ASP A 612 19.28 2.55 -19.86
N GLU A 613 18.09 3.06 -20.19
CA GLU A 613 16.81 2.36 -20.04
C GLU A 613 16.69 1.10 -20.91
N THR A 614 17.54 0.95 -21.93
CA THR A 614 17.56 -0.22 -22.82
C THR A 614 18.45 -1.36 -22.33
N ALA A 615 19.27 -1.11 -21.30
CA ALA A 615 20.18 -2.11 -20.77
C ALA A 615 19.43 -3.24 -20.04
N SER A 616 19.86 -4.49 -20.23
CA SER A 616 19.24 -5.67 -19.63
C SER A 616 19.29 -5.69 -18.10
N ASN A 617 20.23 -4.95 -17.50
CA ASN A 617 20.39 -4.80 -16.05
C ASN A 617 19.78 -3.49 -15.50
N TYR A 618 18.91 -2.81 -16.26
CA TYR A 618 18.24 -1.57 -15.83
C TYR A 618 17.01 -1.86 -14.94
N TYR A 619 17.25 -1.95 -13.63
CA TYR A 619 16.18 -2.18 -12.64
C TYR A 619 15.74 -0.88 -11.97
N PHE A 620 14.71 -0.22 -12.50
CA PHE A 620 14.28 1.10 -12.03
C PHE A 620 13.06 1.07 -11.09
N THR A 621 12.06 0.29 -11.45
CA THR A 621 10.80 0.20 -10.69
C THR A 621 10.89 -0.83 -9.56
N HIS A 622 10.06 -0.69 -8.53
CA HIS A 622 9.97 -1.67 -7.46
C HIS A 622 9.59 -3.07 -7.98
N THR A 623 8.79 -3.17 -9.04
CA THR A 623 8.44 -4.43 -9.71
C THR A 623 9.65 -5.07 -10.41
N GLN A 624 10.46 -4.28 -11.13
CA GLN A 624 11.71 -4.76 -11.75
C GLN A 624 12.71 -5.24 -10.69
N ILE A 625 12.81 -4.52 -9.56
CA ILE A 625 13.64 -4.94 -8.43
C ILE A 625 13.15 -6.25 -7.84
N ALA A 626 11.84 -6.43 -7.71
CA ALA A 626 11.26 -7.68 -7.23
C ALA A 626 11.55 -8.85 -8.17
N GLN A 627 11.50 -8.63 -9.49
CA GLN A 627 11.93 -9.62 -10.49
C GLN A 627 13.42 -9.96 -10.34
N PHE A 628 14.27 -8.95 -10.16
CA PHE A 628 15.71 -9.13 -9.92
C PHE A 628 15.97 -9.94 -8.63
N ILE A 629 15.27 -9.62 -7.54
CA ILE A 629 15.37 -10.38 -6.27
C ILE A 629 14.96 -11.85 -6.49
N ASN A 630 13.89 -12.10 -7.25
CA ASN A 630 13.48 -13.48 -7.57
C ASN A 630 14.57 -14.20 -8.39
N GLN A 631 15.20 -13.51 -9.35
CA GLN A 631 16.30 -14.06 -10.12
C GLN A 631 17.47 -14.45 -9.21
N GLN A 632 17.87 -13.56 -8.29
CA GLN A 632 18.94 -13.86 -7.33
C GLN A 632 18.56 -15.02 -6.39
N LEU A 633 17.31 -15.13 -5.96
CA LEU A 633 16.85 -16.27 -5.16
C LEU A 633 16.96 -17.60 -5.93
N MET A 634 16.65 -17.61 -7.23
CA MET A 634 16.81 -18.81 -8.06
C MET A 634 18.28 -19.14 -8.34
N ILE A 635 19.16 -18.14 -8.46
CA ILE A 635 20.61 -18.35 -8.55
C ILE A 635 21.11 -18.98 -7.25
N TYR A 636 20.84 -18.36 -6.10
CA TYR A 636 21.20 -18.84 -4.76
C TYR A 636 20.82 -20.31 -4.53
N LYS A 637 19.60 -20.69 -4.94
CA LYS A 637 19.12 -22.07 -4.86
C LYS A 637 19.92 -23.05 -5.73
N ASN A 638 20.31 -22.63 -6.94
CA ASN A 638 20.77 -23.54 -8.00
C ASN A 638 22.29 -23.57 -8.21
N THR A 639 23.03 -22.69 -7.53
CA THR A 639 24.50 -22.63 -7.53
C THR A 639 25.08 -23.11 -6.18
N PRO A 640 26.25 -23.77 -6.17
CA PRO A 640 26.91 -24.19 -4.94
C PRO A 640 27.47 -22.98 -4.18
N LYS A 641 27.64 -23.10 -2.86
CA LYS A 641 28.12 -22.00 -1.99
C LYS A 641 29.48 -21.40 -2.36
N ASN A 642 30.31 -22.14 -3.07
CA ASN A 642 31.65 -21.71 -3.49
C ASN A 642 31.65 -21.01 -4.86
N ASP A 643 30.47 -20.84 -5.48
CA ASP A 643 30.29 -20.17 -6.76
C ASP A 643 30.20 -18.65 -6.56
N SER A 644 30.85 -17.86 -7.41
CA SER A 644 30.80 -16.40 -7.36
C SER A 644 29.38 -15.86 -7.52
N ASP A 645 28.55 -16.53 -8.32
CA ASP A 645 27.15 -16.14 -8.51
C ASP A 645 26.32 -16.42 -7.23
N HIS A 646 26.69 -17.44 -6.44
CA HIS A 646 26.07 -17.70 -5.15
C HIS A 646 26.39 -16.61 -4.14
N GLU A 647 27.66 -16.20 -4.05
CA GLU A 647 28.11 -15.14 -3.14
C GLU A 647 27.44 -13.80 -3.47
N TYR A 648 27.34 -13.46 -4.75
CA TYR A 648 26.63 -12.27 -5.19
C TYR A 648 25.13 -12.33 -4.85
N ALA A 649 24.48 -13.47 -5.12
CA ALA A 649 23.07 -13.66 -4.77
C ALA A 649 22.83 -13.59 -3.26
N ASP A 650 23.71 -14.19 -2.44
CA ASP A 650 23.66 -14.13 -0.97
C ASP A 650 23.77 -12.69 -0.47
N TYR A 651 24.70 -11.89 -1.02
CA TYR A 651 24.82 -10.47 -0.72
C TYR A 651 23.52 -9.71 -1.02
N ILE A 652 22.92 -9.93 -2.20
CA ILE A 652 21.68 -9.24 -2.60
C ILE A 652 20.51 -9.65 -1.70
N LEU A 653 20.35 -10.94 -1.41
CA LEU A 653 19.27 -11.44 -0.56
C LEU A 653 19.46 -11.01 0.91
N GLY A 654 20.71 -10.95 1.39
CA GLY A 654 21.07 -10.48 2.72
C GLY A 654 20.57 -9.07 3.02
N MET A 655 20.51 -8.19 2.01
CA MET A 655 19.98 -6.82 2.14
C MET A 655 18.53 -6.77 2.62
N LEU A 656 17.73 -7.81 2.38
CA LEU A 656 16.31 -7.88 2.77
C LEU A 656 16.12 -8.11 4.27
N SER A 657 17.04 -8.84 4.90
CA SER A 657 17.02 -9.12 6.34
C SER A 657 17.48 -7.95 7.21
N GLY A 658 18.27 -7.04 6.63
CA GLY A 658 18.82 -5.85 7.27
C GLY A 658 18.59 -4.62 6.40
N MET A 659 17.33 -4.32 6.08
CA MET A 659 16.97 -3.25 5.14
C MET A 659 17.55 -1.90 5.54
N LYS A 660 17.36 -1.46 6.78
CA LYS A 660 17.81 -0.13 7.20
C LYS A 660 19.33 0.03 7.04
N GLY A 661 19.73 0.94 6.14
CA GLY A 661 21.13 1.19 5.82
C GLY A 661 21.73 0.26 4.74
N SER A 662 20.93 -0.61 4.14
CA SER A 662 21.33 -1.40 2.97
C SER A 662 21.27 -0.56 1.68
N ARG A 663 21.94 -1.04 0.64
CA ARG A 663 21.89 -0.45 -0.71
C ARG A 663 20.45 -0.36 -1.23
N LEU A 664 19.63 -1.39 -1.01
CA LEU A 664 18.22 -1.39 -1.42
C LEU A 664 17.39 -0.33 -0.70
N TYR A 665 17.61 -0.14 0.60
CA TYR A 665 16.96 0.92 1.36
C TYR A 665 17.28 2.30 0.81
N PHE A 666 18.55 2.58 0.54
CA PHE A 666 18.97 3.86 -0.03
C PHE A 666 18.37 4.10 -1.42
N TYR A 667 18.29 3.05 -2.24
CA TYR A 667 17.63 3.13 -3.55
C TYR A 667 16.15 3.50 -3.41
N LEU A 668 15.37 2.73 -2.64
CA LEU A 668 13.94 2.97 -2.48
C LEU A 668 13.66 4.35 -1.86
N LYS A 669 14.46 4.78 -0.87
CA LYS A 669 14.38 6.11 -0.27
C LYS A 669 14.69 7.23 -1.26
N SER A 670 15.66 7.06 -2.16
CA SER A 670 16.02 8.08 -3.16
C SER A 670 14.84 8.46 -4.06
N LYS A 671 13.94 7.50 -4.33
CA LYS A 671 12.75 7.71 -5.18
C LYS A 671 11.62 8.47 -4.47
N GLY A 672 11.65 8.57 -3.13
CA GLY A 672 10.71 9.36 -2.33
C GLY A 672 9.27 8.82 -2.23
N VAL A 673 8.89 7.84 -3.06
CA VAL A 673 7.52 7.32 -3.16
C VAL A 673 7.35 5.89 -2.62
N TYR A 674 8.43 5.21 -2.20
CA TYR A 674 8.42 3.77 -1.85
C TYR A 674 8.56 3.49 -0.35
N ASP A 675 8.17 4.43 0.51
CA ASP A 675 8.24 4.26 1.97
C ASP A 675 7.34 3.14 2.50
N ASP A 676 6.20 2.91 1.86
CA ASP A 676 5.31 1.78 2.13
C ASP A 676 5.99 0.43 1.77
N LYS A 677 6.75 0.40 0.67
CA LYS A 677 7.48 -0.80 0.22
C LYS A 677 8.61 -1.17 1.15
N ILE A 678 9.34 -0.19 1.69
CA ILE A 678 10.39 -0.42 2.69
C ILE A 678 9.78 -1.07 3.94
N LYS A 679 8.70 -0.48 4.48
CA LYS A 679 7.99 -1.04 5.64
C LYS A 679 7.44 -2.43 5.38
N TRP A 680 7.00 -2.69 4.15
CA TRP A 680 6.51 -4.01 3.75
C TRP A 680 7.63 -5.07 3.78
N ILE A 681 8.82 -4.76 3.25
CA ILE A 681 9.95 -5.69 3.27
C ILE A 681 10.39 -5.93 4.73
N ASP A 682 10.52 -4.87 5.54
CA ASP A 682 10.84 -4.98 6.97
C ASP A 682 9.86 -5.94 7.67
N TYR A 683 8.55 -5.72 7.49
CA TYR A 683 7.51 -6.58 8.04
C TYR A 683 7.65 -8.06 7.61
N CYS A 684 8.00 -8.31 6.35
CA CYS A 684 8.19 -9.68 5.86
C CYS A 684 9.36 -10.37 6.58
N PHE A 685 10.45 -9.66 6.86
CA PHE A 685 11.69 -10.19 7.43
C PHE A 685 11.78 -10.09 8.96
N GLU A 686 10.72 -9.63 9.65
CA GLU A 686 10.56 -9.79 11.10
C GLU A 686 10.26 -11.24 11.51
N LEU A 687 11.17 -12.17 11.21
CA LEU A 687 10.97 -13.61 11.36
C LEU A 687 10.63 -14.03 12.81
N LYS A 688 11.14 -13.30 13.80
CA LYS A 688 10.95 -13.57 15.23
C LYS A 688 9.79 -12.79 15.86
N SER A 689 8.95 -12.13 15.07
CA SER A 689 7.78 -11.43 15.60
C SER A 689 6.83 -12.41 16.29
N LYS A 690 6.10 -11.94 17.33
CA LYS A 690 5.09 -12.76 18.02
C LYS A 690 4.05 -13.32 17.05
N ASP A 691 3.71 -12.55 16.01
CA ASP A 691 2.77 -12.96 14.98
C ASP A 691 3.33 -14.12 14.14
N ASN A 692 4.56 -14.02 13.65
CA ASN A 692 5.19 -15.08 12.85
C ASN A 692 5.45 -16.36 13.66
N LEU A 693 5.85 -16.25 14.93
CA LEU A 693 6.03 -17.40 15.82
C LEU A 693 4.72 -18.13 16.17
N ARG A 694 3.59 -17.41 16.12
CA ARG A 694 2.27 -17.98 16.42
C ARG A 694 1.59 -18.62 15.22
N LYS A 695 2.05 -18.37 13.99
CA LYS A 695 1.50 -18.98 12.79
C LYS A 695 1.48 -20.50 12.89
N ALA A 696 0.34 -21.09 12.51
CA ALA A 696 0.19 -22.53 12.37
C ALA A 696 0.58 -22.97 10.94
N GLY A 697 1.81 -22.65 10.52
CA GLY A 697 2.35 -22.90 9.18
C GLY A 697 3.84 -22.51 9.10
N PRO A 698 4.56 -22.90 8.03
CA PRO A 698 5.98 -22.59 7.88
C PRO A 698 6.16 -21.09 7.61
N TYR A 699 7.17 -20.48 8.25
CA TYR A 699 7.60 -19.12 7.94
C TYR A 699 9.11 -18.98 8.14
N ASN A 700 9.84 -18.72 7.07
CA ASN A 700 11.29 -18.58 7.04
C ASN A 700 11.69 -17.42 6.10
N TRP A 701 12.99 -17.17 5.94
CA TRP A 701 13.49 -16.06 5.12
C TRP A 701 13.20 -16.22 3.62
N ILE A 702 13.06 -17.46 3.11
CA ILE A 702 12.73 -17.74 1.71
C ILE A 702 11.26 -17.40 1.45
N ILE A 703 10.36 -17.84 2.34
CA ILE A 703 8.94 -17.47 2.33
C ILE A 703 8.79 -15.95 2.42
N ALA A 704 9.53 -15.30 3.33
CA ALA A 704 9.56 -13.85 3.45
C ALA A 704 10.02 -13.18 2.15
N THR A 705 10.99 -13.76 1.43
CA THR A 705 11.46 -13.25 0.13
C THR A 705 10.35 -13.33 -0.93
N PHE A 706 9.68 -14.47 -1.09
CA PHE A 706 8.57 -14.61 -2.06
C PHE A 706 7.40 -13.68 -1.72
N LYS A 707 7.08 -13.52 -0.44
CA LYS A 707 6.07 -12.57 0.05
C LYS A 707 6.46 -11.12 -0.22
N ALA A 708 7.74 -10.78 -0.04
CA ALA A 708 8.26 -9.45 -0.37
C ALA A 708 8.16 -9.18 -1.88
N ILE A 709 8.58 -10.12 -2.74
CA ILE A 709 8.47 -10.02 -4.20
C ILE A 709 7.02 -9.71 -4.62
N LYS A 710 6.06 -10.45 -4.04
CA LYS A 710 4.64 -10.29 -4.34
C LYS A 710 4.06 -8.96 -3.87
N GLY A 711 4.43 -8.49 -2.67
CA GLY A 711 4.00 -7.18 -2.19
C GLY A 711 4.69 -5.98 -2.86
N LEU A 712 5.85 -6.20 -3.47
CA LEU A 712 6.48 -5.26 -4.41
C LEU A 712 5.83 -5.29 -5.80
N GLY A 713 4.78 -6.09 -6.02
CA GLY A 713 3.98 -6.06 -7.25
C GLY A 713 4.51 -6.92 -8.40
N ALA A 714 5.49 -7.79 -8.16
CA ALA A 714 5.89 -8.82 -9.12
C ALA A 714 5.27 -10.17 -8.77
N GLN A 715 4.95 -10.99 -9.78
CA GLN A 715 4.52 -12.37 -9.55
C GLN A 715 5.78 -13.25 -9.36
N PRO A 716 5.95 -13.92 -8.21
CA PRO A 716 7.12 -14.74 -7.98
C PRO A 716 7.11 -15.99 -8.87
N TYR A 717 8.22 -16.26 -9.55
CA TYR A 717 8.42 -17.46 -10.37
C TYR A 717 9.35 -18.47 -9.69
N TYR A 718 9.18 -19.73 -10.05
CA TYR A 718 10.05 -20.83 -9.61
C TYR A 718 10.76 -21.46 -10.81
N TYR A 719 12.09 -21.55 -10.76
CA TYR A 719 12.90 -22.12 -11.82
C TYR A 719 13.31 -23.57 -11.50
N PHE A 720 12.93 -24.48 -12.39
CA PHE A 720 13.26 -25.90 -12.37
C PHE A 720 14.49 -26.16 -13.23
N LYS A 721 15.64 -26.40 -12.59
CA LYS A 721 16.94 -26.60 -13.27
C LYS A 721 16.99 -27.85 -14.14
N GLY A 722 16.30 -28.93 -13.76
CA GLY A 722 16.31 -30.19 -14.53
C GLY A 722 15.50 -30.08 -15.82
N SER A 723 14.39 -29.36 -15.80
CA SER A 723 13.53 -29.11 -16.96
C SER A 723 13.87 -27.85 -17.75
N ASP A 724 14.76 -26.99 -17.24
CA ASP A 724 15.06 -25.64 -17.77
C ASP A 724 13.78 -24.81 -18.01
N LYS A 725 12.91 -24.75 -17.00
CA LYS A 725 11.62 -24.06 -17.07
C LYS A 725 11.37 -23.21 -15.84
N SER A 726 10.88 -21.99 -16.05
CA SER A 726 10.34 -21.12 -15.01
C SER A 726 8.82 -21.18 -15.03
N ILE A 727 8.20 -21.37 -13.86
CA ILE A 727 6.75 -21.36 -13.72
C ILE A 727 6.27 -20.21 -12.82
N THR A 728 5.08 -19.69 -13.08
CA THR A 728 4.47 -18.60 -12.28
C THR A 728 3.11 -18.93 -11.69
N ASP A 729 2.50 -20.03 -12.14
CA ASP A 729 1.17 -20.47 -11.74
C ASP A 729 1.16 -21.96 -11.34
N LEU A 730 0.21 -22.33 -10.47
CA LEU A 730 0.06 -23.70 -9.97
C LEU A 730 -0.34 -24.70 -11.08
N SER A 731 -1.00 -24.25 -12.14
CA SER A 731 -1.43 -25.11 -13.26
C SER A 731 -0.25 -25.58 -14.12
N GLU A 732 0.82 -24.79 -14.20
CA GLU A 732 2.03 -25.07 -14.99
C GLU A 732 2.88 -26.20 -14.40
N LEU A 733 2.71 -26.52 -13.11
CA LEU A 733 3.36 -27.66 -12.44
C LEU A 733 3.10 -28.99 -13.15
N LYS A 734 1.96 -29.13 -13.85
CA LYS A 734 1.63 -30.33 -14.63
C LYS A 734 2.58 -30.56 -15.81
N SER A 735 3.29 -29.51 -16.25
CA SER A 735 4.25 -29.58 -17.36
C SER A 735 5.67 -29.96 -16.92
N ILE A 736 5.91 -30.07 -15.61
CA ILE A 736 7.18 -30.46 -15.00
C ILE A 736 7.13 -31.96 -14.62
N PRO A 737 8.18 -32.76 -14.88
CA PRO A 737 8.20 -34.17 -14.52
C PRO A 737 7.94 -34.39 -13.03
N SER A 738 7.03 -35.30 -12.68
CA SER A 738 6.62 -35.54 -11.28
C SER A 738 7.79 -35.90 -10.34
N LYS A 739 8.84 -36.54 -10.87
CA LYS A 739 10.05 -36.86 -10.11
C LYS A 739 10.83 -35.61 -9.71
N GLU A 740 10.92 -34.63 -10.61
CA GLU A 740 11.58 -33.36 -10.35
C GLU A 740 10.78 -32.52 -9.36
N VAL A 741 9.45 -32.41 -9.55
CA VAL A 741 8.55 -31.74 -8.61
C VAL A 741 8.69 -32.32 -7.20
N LYS A 742 8.71 -33.65 -7.07
CA LYS A 742 8.85 -34.30 -5.78
C LYS A 742 10.21 -34.03 -5.13
N ASN A 743 11.30 -34.08 -5.90
CA ASN A 743 12.64 -33.76 -5.38
C ASN A 743 12.75 -32.30 -4.93
N GLU A 744 12.16 -31.37 -5.68
CA GLU A 744 12.14 -29.94 -5.34
C GLU A 744 11.24 -29.62 -4.13
N LEU A 745 10.20 -30.43 -3.87
CA LEU A 745 9.42 -30.36 -2.63
C LEU A 745 10.23 -30.84 -1.40
N GLU A 746 11.06 -31.87 -1.56
CA GLU A 746 11.79 -32.50 -0.46
C GLU A 746 13.11 -31.78 -0.14
N ASN A 747 13.84 -31.33 -1.17
CA ASN A 747 15.21 -30.81 -1.05
C ASN A 747 15.38 -29.38 -1.61
N GLY A 748 14.33 -28.80 -2.18
CA GLY A 748 14.36 -27.47 -2.82
C GLY A 748 13.56 -26.43 -2.05
N TYR A 749 13.20 -25.34 -2.74
CA TYR A 749 12.40 -24.22 -2.20
C TYR A 749 10.97 -24.22 -2.71
N LEU A 750 10.54 -25.29 -3.40
CA LEU A 750 9.22 -25.36 -4.02
C LEU A 750 8.12 -25.27 -2.96
N ARG A 751 8.37 -25.89 -1.80
CA ARG A 751 7.50 -25.84 -0.63
C ARG A 751 7.28 -24.40 -0.15
N ASP A 752 8.36 -23.61 -0.07
CA ASP A 752 8.33 -22.20 0.32
C ASP A 752 7.60 -21.35 -0.73
N TRP A 753 7.88 -21.57 -2.02
CA TRP A 753 7.22 -20.84 -3.12
C TRP A 753 5.70 -21.06 -3.14
N LEU A 754 5.24 -22.29 -2.89
CA LEU A 754 3.82 -22.62 -2.85
C LEU A 754 3.06 -21.79 -1.80
N THR A 755 3.67 -21.48 -0.66
CA THR A 755 3.02 -20.68 0.40
C THR A 755 2.53 -19.31 -0.11
N SER A 756 3.19 -18.73 -1.12
CA SER A 756 2.85 -17.44 -1.73
C SER A 756 1.52 -17.43 -2.49
N PHE A 757 0.95 -18.60 -2.78
CA PHE A 757 -0.38 -18.76 -3.39
C PHE A 757 -1.49 -18.97 -2.35
N PHE A 758 -1.11 -19.40 -1.14
CA PHE A 758 -2.03 -19.77 -0.06
C PHE A 758 -1.94 -18.77 1.10
N GLN A 759 -1.47 -19.21 2.28
CA GLN A 759 -1.52 -18.47 3.53
C GLN A 759 -0.56 -17.27 3.59
N GLU A 760 0.49 -17.23 2.76
CA GLU A 760 1.43 -16.10 2.67
C GLU A 760 1.18 -15.20 1.46
N ASN A 761 0.04 -15.34 0.80
CA ASN A 761 -0.35 -14.45 -0.29
C ASN A 761 -0.82 -13.09 0.25
N PRO A 762 -0.07 -11.98 0.00
CA PRO A 762 -0.41 -10.67 0.55
C PRO A 762 -1.66 -10.03 -0.07
N LEU A 763 -2.14 -10.54 -1.20
CA LEU A 763 -3.35 -10.05 -1.88
C LEU A 763 -4.63 -10.70 -1.35
N LYS A 764 -4.52 -11.68 -0.44
CA LYS A 764 -5.65 -12.42 0.10
C LYS A 764 -6.18 -11.76 1.37
N ASN A 765 -7.50 -11.68 1.52
CA ASN A 765 -8.09 -11.16 2.75
C ASN A 765 -8.03 -12.22 3.86
N LEU A 766 -7.07 -12.04 4.78
CA LEU A 766 -6.86 -12.89 5.95
C LEU A 766 -7.40 -12.27 7.25
N SER A 767 -8.24 -11.24 7.16
CA SER A 767 -8.87 -10.61 8.34
C SER A 767 -9.88 -11.48 9.09
N PRO A 768 -10.65 -12.40 8.45
CA PRO A 768 -11.61 -13.25 9.17
C PRO A 768 -10.91 -14.20 10.15
N LYS A 769 -11.59 -14.56 11.25
CA LYS A 769 -11.08 -15.53 12.24
C LYS A 769 -10.76 -16.86 11.53
N PHE A 770 -9.54 -17.37 11.74
CA PHE A 770 -8.99 -18.59 11.14
C PHE A 770 -8.76 -18.59 9.62
N ALA A 771 -8.84 -17.45 8.93
CA ALA A 771 -8.63 -17.41 7.49
C ALA A 771 -7.22 -17.85 7.09
N TYR A 772 -6.19 -17.48 7.85
CA TYR A 772 -4.80 -17.91 7.62
C TYR A 772 -4.68 -19.44 7.71
N GLU A 773 -5.21 -20.02 8.79
CA GLU A 773 -5.16 -21.45 9.05
C GLU A 773 -5.93 -22.27 8.01
N GLN A 774 -7.11 -21.80 7.59
CA GLN A 774 -7.87 -22.45 6.52
C GLN A 774 -7.10 -22.47 5.19
N GLU A 775 -6.33 -21.43 4.89
CA GLU A 775 -5.43 -21.42 3.74
C GLU A 775 -4.23 -22.35 3.92
N THR A 776 -3.71 -22.49 5.14
CA THR A 776 -2.67 -23.49 5.43
C THR A 776 -3.19 -24.92 5.26
N VAL A 777 -4.45 -25.21 5.61
CA VAL A 777 -5.06 -26.52 5.33
C VAL A 777 -5.11 -26.79 3.82
N LYS A 778 -5.56 -25.82 3.01
CA LYS A 778 -5.57 -25.95 1.54
C LYS A 778 -4.17 -26.17 0.96
N TYR A 779 -3.16 -25.53 1.54
CA TYR A 779 -1.76 -25.74 1.19
C TYR A 779 -1.31 -27.19 1.47
N LEU A 780 -1.62 -27.74 2.64
CA LEU A 780 -1.31 -29.14 2.96
C LEU A 780 -2.08 -30.12 2.07
N GLU A 781 -3.37 -29.88 1.80
CA GLU A 781 -4.17 -30.67 0.85
C GLU A 781 -3.60 -30.64 -0.57
N PHE A 782 -3.00 -29.52 -0.98
CA PHE A 782 -2.31 -29.42 -2.27
C PHE A 782 -1.03 -30.25 -2.29
N ILE A 783 -0.22 -30.18 -1.22
CA ILE A 783 1.00 -31.01 -1.09
C ILE A 783 0.63 -32.49 -1.06
N GLU A 784 -0.44 -32.89 -0.36
CA GLU A 784 -0.86 -34.29 -0.26
C GLU A 784 -1.11 -34.92 -1.65
N LYS A 785 -1.66 -34.15 -2.60
CA LYS A 785 -1.89 -34.59 -3.99
C LYS A 785 -0.60 -34.88 -4.75
N ILE A 786 0.52 -34.29 -4.34
CA ILE A 786 1.83 -34.44 -4.99
C ILE A 786 2.69 -35.46 -4.23
N ASN A 787 2.78 -35.34 -2.90
CA ASN A 787 3.55 -36.21 -2.03
C ASN A 787 2.75 -36.55 -0.76
N SER A 788 1.96 -37.62 -0.81
CA SER A 788 1.15 -38.07 0.33
C SER A 788 1.96 -38.58 1.54
N LYS A 789 3.28 -38.75 1.36
CA LYS A 789 4.24 -39.17 2.40
C LYS A 789 5.00 -38.00 3.04
N ASP A 790 4.69 -36.77 2.65
CA ASP A 790 5.24 -35.57 3.28
C ASP A 790 4.98 -35.58 4.80
N THR A 791 5.99 -35.19 5.58
CA THR A 791 5.98 -35.30 7.05
C THR A 791 4.85 -34.50 7.66
N ASP A 792 4.65 -33.25 7.23
CA ASP A 792 3.65 -32.36 7.85
C ASP A 792 2.24 -32.75 7.41
N VAL A 793 2.08 -33.19 6.16
CA VAL A 793 0.82 -33.80 5.67
C VAL A 793 0.48 -35.04 6.50
N SER A 794 1.47 -35.91 6.75
CA SER A 794 1.26 -37.11 7.56
C SER A 794 0.87 -36.76 9.00
N ASN A 795 1.57 -35.82 9.63
CA ASN A 795 1.27 -35.36 10.99
C ASN A 795 -0.12 -34.72 11.07
N PHE A 796 -0.47 -33.85 10.13
CA PHE A 796 -1.80 -33.22 10.04
C PHE A 796 -2.91 -34.26 9.92
N ARG A 797 -2.72 -35.27 9.07
CA ARG A 797 -3.68 -36.38 8.88
C ARG A 797 -3.81 -37.23 10.14
N ILE A 798 -2.71 -37.57 10.81
CA ILE A 798 -2.73 -38.32 12.08
C ILE A 798 -3.57 -37.59 13.13
N ALA A 799 -3.34 -36.28 13.30
CA ALA A 799 -4.08 -35.46 14.25
C ALA A 799 -5.57 -35.33 13.87
N THR A 800 -5.86 -35.05 12.60
CA THR A 800 -7.23 -34.92 12.09
C THR A 800 -8.01 -36.23 12.23
N ASP A 801 -7.40 -37.37 11.91
CA ASP A 801 -8.00 -38.69 12.06
C ASP A 801 -8.25 -39.04 13.53
N PHE A 802 -7.35 -38.64 14.44
CA PHE A 802 -7.53 -38.82 15.88
C PHE A 802 -8.76 -38.07 16.39
N VAL A 803 -8.87 -36.77 16.07
CA VAL A 803 -10.02 -35.92 16.44
C VAL A 803 -11.31 -36.51 15.87
N ASN A 804 -11.34 -36.79 14.56
CA ASN A 804 -12.51 -37.33 13.87
C ASN A 804 -12.94 -38.70 14.44
N LYS A 805 -12.00 -39.58 14.77
CA LYS A 805 -12.28 -40.90 15.37
C LYS A 805 -12.93 -40.76 16.74
N ASN A 806 -12.48 -39.84 17.58
CA ASN A 806 -13.06 -39.63 18.90
C ASN A 806 -14.45 -38.99 18.83
N ILE A 807 -14.64 -37.97 17.99
CA ILE A 807 -15.96 -37.38 17.73
C ILE A 807 -16.93 -38.44 17.19
N ARG A 808 -16.50 -39.25 16.22
CA ARG A 808 -17.35 -40.31 15.63
C ARG A 808 -17.80 -41.33 16.68
N LYS A 809 -16.92 -41.72 17.61
CA LYS A 809 -17.29 -42.63 18.72
C LYS A 809 -18.38 -42.03 19.60
N VAL A 810 -18.27 -40.75 19.97
CA VAL A 810 -19.28 -40.04 20.78
C VAL A 810 -20.60 -39.95 20.02
N ARG A 811 -20.58 -39.44 18.78
CA ARG A 811 -21.77 -39.30 17.93
C ARG A 811 -22.51 -40.63 17.74
N LEU A 812 -21.77 -41.71 17.48
CA LEU A 812 -22.36 -43.05 17.31
C LEU A 812 -23.09 -43.50 18.58
N ARG A 813 -22.46 -43.37 19.76
CA ARG A 813 -23.05 -43.78 21.04
C ARG A 813 -24.27 -42.93 21.43
N CYS A 814 -24.24 -41.62 21.20
CA CYS A 814 -25.41 -40.76 21.37
C CYS A 814 -26.57 -41.18 20.47
N ARG A 815 -26.28 -41.51 19.20
CA ARG A 815 -27.30 -42.00 18.26
C ARG A 815 -27.88 -43.34 18.71
N THR A 816 -27.04 -44.28 19.15
CA THR A 816 -27.49 -45.58 19.69
C THR A 816 -28.45 -45.39 20.87
N LEU A 817 -28.10 -44.55 21.86
CA LEU A 817 -28.98 -44.26 23.00
C LEU A 817 -30.31 -43.65 22.57
N THR A 818 -30.30 -42.75 21.59
CA THR A 818 -31.51 -42.11 21.08
C THR A 818 -32.43 -43.14 20.43
N ILE A 819 -31.89 -44.02 19.57
CA ILE A 819 -32.65 -45.09 18.90
C ILE A 819 -33.22 -46.06 19.94
N MET A 820 -32.41 -46.50 20.90
CA MET A 820 -32.84 -47.42 21.95
C MET A 820 -33.99 -46.87 22.80
N ARG A 821 -33.99 -45.56 23.08
CA ARG A 821 -35.11 -44.89 23.76
C ARG A 821 -36.39 -44.99 22.96
N VAL A 822 -36.35 -44.59 21.68
CA VAL A 822 -37.51 -44.65 20.79
C VAL A 822 -38.06 -46.07 20.71
N LEU A 823 -37.19 -47.06 20.48
CA LEU A 823 -37.59 -48.47 20.43
C LEU A 823 -38.24 -48.94 21.73
N LEU A 824 -37.69 -48.58 22.89
CA LEU A 824 -38.30 -48.93 24.19
C LEU A 824 -39.68 -48.27 24.39
N GLY A 825 -39.82 -47.01 23.95
CA GLY A 825 -41.10 -46.31 23.97
C GLY A 825 -42.16 -47.04 23.15
N VAL A 826 -41.81 -47.40 21.91
CA VAL A 826 -42.74 -48.06 20.98
C VAL A 826 -43.03 -49.51 21.37
N LEU A 827 -42.01 -50.29 21.70
CA LEU A 827 -42.14 -51.75 21.89
C LEU A 827 -42.56 -52.15 23.31
N CYS A 828 -42.38 -51.28 24.31
CA CYS A 828 -42.70 -51.63 25.70
C CYS A 828 -43.70 -50.65 26.32
N PHE A 829 -43.41 -49.35 26.27
CA PHE A 829 -44.22 -48.37 26.99
C PHE A 829 -45.64 -48.26 26.41
N ILE A 830 -45.77 -48.12 25.07
CA ILE A 830 -47.08 -48.06 24.41
C ILE A 830 -47.90 -49.34 24.68
N PRO A 831 -47.38 -50.57 24.49
CA PRO A 831 -48.13 -51.79 24.80
C PRO A 831 -48.57 -51.90 26.27
N ILE A 832 -47.71 -51.56 27.25
CA ILE A 832 -48.08 -51.62 28.67
C ILE A 832 -49.21 -50.65 28.97
N LEU A 833 -49.16 -49.42 28.45
CA LEU A 833 -50.24 -48.45 28.61
C LEU A 833 -51.53 -48.91 27.94
N SER A 834 -51.45 -49.43 26.71
CA SER A 834 -52.60 -49.95 25.98
C SER A 834 -53.25 -51.10 26.73
N PHE A 835 -52.47 -51.99 27.32
CA PHE A 835 -52.97 -53.12 28.12
C PHE A 835 -53.60 -52.66 29.44
N ALA A 836 -52.98 -51.71 30.14
CA ALA A 836 -53.55 -51.11 31.34
C ALA A 836 -54.89 -50.41 31.04
N ALA A 837 -54.97 -49.68 29.93
CA ALA A 837 -56.21 -49.06 29.47
C ALA A 837 -57.27 -50.12 29.14
N ALA A 838 -56.89 -51.19 28.42
CA ALA A 838 -57.81 -52.29 28.09
C ALA A 838 -58.39 -52.95 29.37
N LEU A 839 -57.58 -53.17 30.40
CA LEU A 839 -58.05 -53.70 31.69
C LEU A 839 -59.05 -52.77 32.39
N CYS A 840 -58.87 -51.45 32.29
CA CYS A 840 -59.82 -50.48 32.86
C CYS A 840 -61.16 -50.45 32.11
N PHE A 841 -61.15 -50.60 30.78
CA PHE A 841 -62.37 -50.53 29.96
C PHE A 841 -63.15 -51.85 29.91
N TYR A 842 -62.45 -52.97 29.80
CA TYR A 842 -63.05 -54.27 29.55
C TYR A 842 -63.10 -55.18 30.78
N GLY A 843 -62.44 -54.81 31.89
CA GLY A 843 -62.38 -55.62 33.10
C GLY A 843 -61.56 -56.90 32.92
N LEU A 844 -61.57 -57.79 33.93
CA LEU A 844 -61.03 -59.15 33.77
C LEU A 844 -62.18 -60.11 33.45
N PRO A 845 -61.95 -61.15 32.65
CA PRO A 845 -63.02 -62.00 32.13
C PRO A 845 -63.56 -63.06 33.11
N PHE A 846 -63.10 -63.04 34.36
CA PHE A 846 -63.47 -64.00 35.38
C PHE A 846 -63.93 -63.26 36.63
N THR A 847 -65.05 -63.68 37.19
CA THR A 847 -65.62 -63.14 38.44
C THR A 847 -65.12 -63.89 39.69
N GLU A 848 -64.55 -65.08 39.50
CA GLU A 848 -63.89 -65.88 40.53
C GLU A 848 -62.41 -66.03 40.24
N ASN A 849 -61.62 -66.37 41.26
CA ASN A 849 -60.17 -66.48 41.13
C ASN A 849 -59.81 -67.57 40.12
N PRO A 850 -59.20 -67.23 38.97
CA PRO A 850 -58.93 -68.19 37.90
C PRO A 850 -57.73 -69.09 38.22
N LEU A 851 -56.97 -68.77 39.27
CA LEU A 851 -55.86 -69.59 39.72
C LEU A 851 -56.38 -70.72 40.61
N PRO A 852 -56.02 -71.99 40.36
CA PRO A 852 -56.32 -73.07 41.28
C PRO A 852 -55.50 -72.89 42.57
N GLY A 853 -56.02 -73.38 43.70
CA GLY A 853 -55.33 -73.30 45.01
C GLY A 853 -53.92 -73.87 45.02
N PHE A 854 -53.58 -74.73 44.04
CA PHE A 854 -52.22 -75.15 43.73
C PHE A 854 -52.05 -75.40 42.22
N SER A 855 -50.98 -74.88 41.62
CA SER A 855 -50.58 -75.22 40.25
C SER A 855 -49.06 -75.35 40.17
N LEU A 856 -48.57 -76.59 40.04
CA LEU A 856 -47.14 -76.86 39.87
C LEU A 856 -46.59 -76.21 38.60
N GLY A 857 -47.34 -76.26 37.49
CA GLY A 857 -46.95 -75.63 36.24
C GLY A 857 -46.80 -74.11 36.35
N ALA A 858 -47.71 -73.43 37.05
CA ALA A 858 -47.63 -71.98 37.25
C ALA A 858 -46.48 -71.59 38.18
N ILE A 859 -46.25 -72.34 39.27
CA ILE A 859 -45.13 -72.10 40.20
C ILE A 859 -43.79 -72.33 39.50
N VAL A 860 -43.67 -73.38 38.67
CA VAL A 860 -42.44 -73.65 37.92
C VAL A 860 -42.18 -72.56 36.88
N THR A 861 -43.22 -72.13 36.17
CA THR A 861 -43.11 -71.07 35.18
C THR A 861 -42.71 -69.74 35.83
N MET A 862 -43.36 -69.36 36.94
CA MET A 862 -43.00 -68.17 37.72
C MET A 862 -41.59 -68.28 38.31
N GLY A 863 -41.20 -69.47 38.76
CA GLY A 863 -39.87 -69.74 39.30
C GLY A 863 -38.77 -69.56 38.25
N ILE A 864 -38.99 -70.04 37.03
CA ILE A 864 -38.08 -69.85 35.89
C ILE A 864 -38.02 -68.36 35.52
N ILE A 865 -39.17 -67.69 35.40
CA ILE A 865 -39.22 -66.26 35.01
C ILE A 865 -38.50 -65.41 36.06
N LEU A 866 -38.82 -65.57 37.34
CA LEU A 866 -38.20 -64.82 38.43
C LEU A 866 -36.74 -65.22 38.64
N GLY A 867 -36.37 -66.48 38.38
CA GLY A 867 -34.98 -66.93 38.41
C GLY A 867 -34.14 -66.28 37.32
N ILE A 868 -34.67 -66.18 36.09
CA ILE A 868 -34.08 -65.40 35.01
C ILE A 868 -34.02 -63.92 35.39
N LEU A 869 -35.09 -63.36 35.96
CA LEU A 869 -35.16 -61.97 36.39
C LEU A 869 -34.07 -61.65 37.42
N ILE A 870 -33.95 -62.48 38.45
CA ILE A 870 -32.98 -62.34 39.55
C ILE A 870 -31.56 -62.49 39.02
N PHE A 871 -31.30 -63.52 38.20
CA PHE A 871 -29.99 -63.75 37.56
C PHE A 871 -29.56 -62.57 36.68
N VAL A 872 -30.51 -62.00 35.96
CA VAL A 872 -30.28 -60.81 35.15
C VAL A 872 -30.01 -59.64 36.12
N THR A 873 -30.81 -59.42 37.18
CA THR A 873 -30.59 -58.30 38.14
C THR A 873 -29.32 -58.38 38.96
N SER A 874 -28.75 -59.56 39.13
CA SER A 874 -27.44 -59.78 39.76
C SER A 874 -26.26 -59.62 38.78
N ASP A 875 -26.47 -59.02 37.61
CA ASP A 875 -25.45 -58.89 36.56
C ASP A 875 -24.84 -60.25 36.16
N PHE A 876 -25.68 -61.30 36.09
CA PHE A 876 -25.29 -62.68 35.74
C PHE A 876 -24.38 -63.36 36.78
N GLU A 877 -24.32 -62.84 38.01
CA GLU A 877 -23.61 -63.48 39.09
C GLU A 877 -24.49 -64.55 39.77
N ASN A 878 -23.90 -65.75 39.95
CA ASN A 878 -24.45 -66.91 40.66
C ASN A 878 -25.80 -67.45 40.11
N LEU A 879 -25.72 -68.14 38.98
CA LEU A 879 -26.87 -68.77 38.29
C LEU A 879 -27.66 -69.71 39.20
N ILE A 880 -26.98 -70.58 39.95
CA ILE A 880 -27.63 -71.60 40.78
C ILE A 880 -28.44 -70.95 41.91
N GLY A 881 -27.83 -69.98 42.62
CA GLY A 881 -28.52 -69.24 43.68
C GLY A 881 -29.72 -68.46 43.15
N SER A 882 -29.58 -67.87 41.95
CA SER A 882 -30.65 -67.10 41.31
C SER A 882 -31.83 -67.97 40.89
N VAL A 883 -31.57 -69.17 40.36
CA VAL A 883 -32.62 -70.13 40.02
C VAL A 883 -33.36 -70.59 41.29
N ILE A 884 -32.64 -71.01 42.33
CA ILE A 884 -33.25 -71.47 43.59
C ILE A 884 -34.11 -70.36 44.22
N LEU A 885 -33.54 -69.15 44.33
CA LEU A 885 -34.27 -68.01 44.86
C LEU A 885 -35.47 -67.64 43.98
N GLY A 886 -35.33 -67.75 42.66
CA GLY A 886 -36.40 -67.58 41.69
C GLY A 886 -37.58 -68.51 41.95
N PHE A 887 -37.34 -69.81 42.18
CA PHE A 887 -38.39 -70.77 42.50
C PHE A 887 -39.02 -70.52 43.88
N ILE A 888 -38.24 -70.16 44.89
CA ILE A 888 -38.76 -69.83 46.23
C ILE A 888 -39.66 -68.60 46.16
N VAL A 889 -39.16 -67.52 45.56
CA VAL A 889 -39.92 -66.27 45.40
C VAL A 889 -41.12 -66.51 44.48
N GLY A 890 -40.98 -67.31 43.42
CA GLY A 890 -42.08 -67.66 42.53
C GLY A 890 -43.21 -68.41 43.21
N ALA A 891 -42.90 -69.34 44.12
CA ALA A 891 -43.91 -70.01 44.93
C ALA A 891 -44.59 -69.03 45.90
N ILE A 892 -43.82 -68.19 46.59
CA ILE A 892 -44.36 -67.17 47.51
C ILE A 892 -45.27 -66.20 46.76
N VAL A 893 -44.82 -65.69 45.61
CA VAL A 893 -45.59 -64.76 44.77
C VAL A 893 -46.85 -65.44 44.24
N TYR A 894 -46.79 -66.71 43.82
CA TYR A 894 -47.97 -67.45 43.37
C TYR A 894 -49.06 -67.50 44.45
N TYR A 895 -48.70 -67.92 45.66
CA TYR A 895 -49.66 -68.01 46.77
C TYR A 895 -50.13 -66.65 47.28
N ALA A 896 -49.24 -65.65 47.29
CA ALA A 896 -49.60 -64.28 47.62
C ALA A 896 -50.60 -63.71 46.61
N VAL A 897 -50.35 -63.90 45.31
CA VAL A 897 -51.25 -63.46 44.23
C VAL A 897 -52.58 -64.23 44.28
N TYR A 898 -52.56 -65.55 44.52
CA TYR A 898 -53.77 -66.35 44.71
C TYR A 898 -54.62 -65.83 45.89
N PHE A 899 -54.00 -65.57 47.05
CA PHE A 899 -54.69 -65.08 48.23
C PHE A 899 -55.21 -63.65 48.06
N VAL A 900 -54.40 -62.77 47.46
CA VAL A 900 -54.79 -61.38 47.18
C VAL A 900 -55.93 -61.36 46.17
N LEU A 901 -55.84 -62.08 45.05
CA LEU A 901 -56.91 -62.14 44.04
C LEU A 901 -58.23 -62.59 44.66
N ASN A 902 -58.24 -63.62 45.52
CA ASN A 902 -59.43 -64.04 46.27
C ASN A 902 -60.05 -62.91 47.12
N LEU A 903 -59.25 -61.99 47.65
CA LEU A 903 -59.71 -60.88 48.47
C LEU A 903 -60.25 -59.69 47.64
N ILE A 904 -59.74 -59.50 46.42
CA ILE A 904 -59.98 -58.31 45.59
C ILE A 904 -60.68 -58.58 44.26
N MET A 905 -61.17 -59.80 43.99
CA MET A 905 -61.73 -60.20 42.67
C MET A 905 -62.66 -59.17 42.00
N PRO A 906 -63.56 -58.45 42.70
CA PRO A 906 -64.39 -57.43 42.05
C PRO A 906 -63.60 -56.23 41.50
N TYR A 907 -62.44 -55.92 42.09
CA TYR A 907 -61.61 -54.76 41.79
C TYR A 907 -60.21 -55.12 41.23
N ALA A 908 -59.93 -56.42 41.03
CA ALA A 908 -58.61 -56.92 40.66
C ALA A 908 -58.07 -56.31 39.35
N HIS A 909 -58.96 -56.02 38.39
CA HIS A 909 -58.60 -55.41 37.11
C HIS A 909 -58.09 -53.96 37.25
N TYR A 910 -58.68 -53.15 38.14
CA TYR A 910 -58.19 -51.80 38.45
C TYR A 910 -56.85 -51.82 39.19
N VAL A 911 -56.68 -52.77 40.12
CA VAL A 911 -55.40 -52.93 40.84
C VAL A 911 -54.30 -53.36 39.87
N LEU A 912 -54.58 -54.29 38.96
CA LEU A 912 -53.62 -54.74 37.94
C LEU A 912 -53.29 -53.61 36.94
N ALA A 913 -54.28 -52.86 36.49
CA ALA A 913 -54.05 -51.66 35.67
C ALA A 913 -53.19 -50.63 36.39
N GLY A 914 -53.44 -50.39 37.69
CA GLY A 914 -52.63 -49.52 38.54
C GLY A 914 -51.18 -50.00 38.67
N LEU A 915 -50.95 -51.30 38.84
CA LEU A 915 -49.61 -51.89 38.88
C LEU A 915 -48.88 -51.76 37.54
N LEU A 916 -49.58 -51.91 36.41
CA LEU A 916 -49.00 -51.71 35.09
C LEU A 916 -48.70 -50.24 34.80
N LEU A 917 -49.54 -49.30 35.25
CA LEU A 917 -49.24 -47.87 35.18
C LEU A 917 -48.05 -47.50 36.07
N LEU A 918 -47.93 -48.10 37.26
CA LEU A 918 -46.76 -47.96 38.13
C LEU A 918 -45.49 -48.53 37.47
N LEU A 919 -45.58 -49.68 36.80
CA LEU A 919 -44.48 -50.25 36.03
C LEU A 919 -44.11 -49.35 34.85
N ALA A 920 -45.09 -48.85 34.10
CA ALA A 920 -44.90 -47.92 32.99
C ALA A 920 -44.23 -46.62 33.48
N TYR A 921 -44.69 -46.07 34.62
CA TYR A 921 -44.07 -44.93 35.29
C TYR A 921 -42.64 -45.24 35.75
N TYR A 922 -42.39 -46.40 36.36
CA TYR A 922 -41.05 -46.81 36.78
C TYR A 922 -40.11 -46.93 35.58
N LEU A 923 -40.56 -47.50 34.47
CA LEU A 923 -39.78 -47.61 33.24
C LEU A 923 -39.53 -46.24 32.60
N MET A 924 -40.54 -45.37 32.54
CA MET A 924 -40.39 -43.99 32.09
C MET A 924 -39.39 -43.24 32.97
N LYS A 925 -39.54 -43.31 34.29
CA LYS A 925 -38.64 -42.67 35.25
C LYS A 925 -37.23 -43.22 35.17
N SER A 926 -37.08 -44.53 35.02
CA SER A 926 -35.77 -45.19 35.01
C SER A 926 -35.01 -44.99 33.70
N CYS A 927 -35.71 -44.97 32.55
CA CYS A 927 -35.08 -44.92 31.24
C CYS A 927 -35.03 -43.51 30.62
N TYR A 928 -35.95 -42.62 30.98
CA TYR A 928 -36.01 -41.24 30.48
C TYR A 928 -35.63 -40.18 31.51
N LEU A 929 -36.03 -40.32 32.78
CA LEU A 929 -35.80 -39.29 33.81
C LEU A 929 -34.50 -39.49 34.61
N LYS A 930 -34.14 -40.73 35.00
CA LYS A 930 -32.94 -41.05 35.81
C LYS A 930 -31.65 -41.19 35.00
N LEU A 931 -31.74 -41.35 33.69
CA LEU A 931 -30.60 -41.38 32.77
C LEU A 931 -30.64 -40.10 31.91
N PRO A 932 -30.49 -38.88 32.45
CA PRO A 932 -30.34 -37.72 31.59
C PRO A 932 -29.03 -37.89 30.83
N VAL A 933 -29.11 -38.15 29.52
CA VAL A 933 -27.93 -37.96 28.66
C VAL A 933 -27.76 -36.46 28.64
N GLU A 934 -26.81 -35.95 29.44
CA GLU A 934 -26.48 -34.52 29.51
C GLU A 934 -25.85 -34.09 28.17
N ARG A 935 -26.69 -33.98 27.15
CA ARG A 935 -26.28 -33.67 25.79
C ARG A 935 -25.89 -32.19 25.66
N ARG A 936 -26.55 -31.31 26.43
CA ARG A 936 -26.31 -29.86 26.40
C ARG A 936 -24.94 -29.48 26.97
N SER A 937 -24.47 -30.14 28.03
CA SER A 937 -23.15 -29.85 28.63
C SER A 937 -21.96 -30.34 27.80
N HIS A 938 -22.20 -31.21 26.81
CA HIS A 938 -21.17 -31.83 25.97
C HIS A 938 -21.39 -31.52 24.48
N GLU A 939 -22.11 -30.44 24.16
CA GLU A 939 -22.44 -30.08 22.78
C GLU A 939 -21.19 -29.70 21.96
N HIS A 940 -20.18 -29.11 22.60
CA HIS A 940 -18.87 -28.80 22.01
C HIS A 940 -18.11 -30.05 21.56
N LEU A 941 -18.32 -31.21 22.20
CA LEU A 941 -17.71 -32.49 21.77
C LEU A 941 -18.42 -33.10 20.55
N LEU A 942 -19.69 -32.77 20.35
CA LEU A 942 -20.49 -33.25 19.21
C LEU A 942 -20.24 -32.41 17.97
N ASN A 943 -20.09 -31.10 18.16
CA ASN A 943 -19.82 -30.10 17.12
C ASN A 943 -18.63 -29.23 17.53
N PRO A 944 -17.40 -29.77 17.50
CA PRO A 944 -16.21 -28.99 17.81
C PRO A 944 -15.98 -27.88 16.77
N GLY A 945 -15.36 -26.80 17.23
CA GLY A 945 -15.04 -25.66 16.39
C GLY A 945 -13.81 -25.92 15.53
N PHE A 946 -13.43 -24.93 14.73
CA PHE A 946 -12.22 -25.01 13.91
C PHE A 946 -10.93 -25.03 14.76
N GLU A 947 -11.01 -24.58 16.02
CA GLU A 947 -9.89 -24.64 16.97
C GLU A 947 -9.42 -26.10 17.16
N GLU A 948 -10.35 -27.02 17.40
CA GLU A 948 -10.05 -28.43 17.64
C GLU A 948 -9.89 -29.21 16.32
N THR A 949 -10.69 -28.90 15.29
CA THR A 949 -10.69 -29.69 14.04
C THR A 949 -9.65 -29.24 13.02
N GLY A 950 -9.08 -28.05 13.16
CA GLY A 950 -8.15 -27.46 12.19
C GLY A 950 -6.88 -26.92 12.83
N LEU A 951 -7.02 -25.98 13.78
CA LEU A 951 -5.87 -25.29 14.38
C LEU A 951 -4.96 -26.24 15.20
N GLU A 952 -5.53 -27.09 16.06
CA GLU A 952 -4.77 -28.10 16.80
C GLU A 952 -3.99 -29.07 15.88
N PRO A 953 -4.63 -29.69 14.87
CA PRO A 953 -3.91 -30.48 13.87
C PRO A 953 -2.81 -29.72 13.13
N LEU A 954 -3.01 -28.45 12.75
CA LEU A 954 -1.98 -27.63 12.10
C LEU A 954 -0.80 -27.36 13.03
N HIS A 955 -1.05 -27.05 14.30
CA HIS A 955 0.02 -26.88 15.28
C HIS A 955 0.83 -28.16 15.45
N PHE A 956 0.17 -29.31 15.52
CA PHE A 956 0.86 -30.59 15.57
C PHE A 956 1.67 -30.84 14.29
N ALA A 957 1.13 -30.52 13.12
CA ALA A 957 1.81 -30.72 11.84
C ALA A 957 3.16 -29.98 11.76
N PHE A 958 3.21 -28.72 12.22
CA PHE A 958 4.39 -27.86 12.02
C PHE A 958 5.24 -27.61 13.27
N LYS A 959 4.74 -27.87 14.48
CA LYS A 959 5.45 -27.56 15.75
C LYS A 959 5.81 -28.79 16.58
N ALA A 960 5.31 -29.97 16.23
CA ALA A 960 5.56 -31.16 17.03
C ALA A 960 6.87 -31.84 16.62
N ASP A 961 7.68 -32.23 17.61
CA ASP A 961 8.91 -32.99 17.35
C ASP A 961 8.59 -34.38 16.80
N VAL A 962 9.52 -34.94 16.01
CA VAL A 962 9.37 -36.27 15.42
C VAL A 962 9.14 -37.31 16.51
N GLY A 963 8.01 -38.03 16.43
CA GLY A 963 7.65 -39.09 17.38
C GLY A 963 6.75 -38.65 18.55
N THR A 964 6.32 -37.39 18.60
CA THR A 964 5.34 -36.90 19.57
C THR A 964 3.95 -37.49 19.32
N HIS A 965 3.23 -37.84 20.40
CA HIS A 965 1.85 -38.30 20.31
C HIS A 965 0.91 -37.09 20.27
N PHE A 966 -0.03 -37.07 19.32
CA PHE A 966 -1.02 -36.02 19.26
C PHE A 966 -2.07 -36.18 20.37
N GLU A 967 -2.21 -35.17 21.21
CA GLU A 967 -3.31 -35.03 22.15
C GLU A 967 -4.13 -33.79 21.80
N SER A 968 -5.45 -33.97 21.67
CA SER A 968 -6.38 -32.87 21.45
C SER A 968 -6.91 -32.35 22.78
N SER A 969 -7.23 -31.05 22.87
CA SER A 969 -7.82 -30.46 24.08
C SER A 969 -9.12 -31.17 24.51
N ILE A 970 -9.90 -31.64 23.53
CA ILE A 970 -11.14 -32.40 23.75
C ILE A 970 -10.91 -33.92 23.79
N GLY A 971 -9.67 -34.39 23.60
CA GLY A 971 -9.33 -35.81 23.51
C GLY A 971 -9.67 -36.58 24.81
N GLY A 972 -9.22 -36.06 25.95
CA GLY A 972 -9.49 -36.66 27.27
C GLY A 972 -10.98 -36.65 27.61
N GLU A 973 -11.63 -35.49 27.45
CA GLU A 973 -13.04 -35.30 27.75
C GLU A 973 -13.94 -36.16 26.84
N SER A 974 -13.65 -36.22 25.54
CA SER A 974 -14.38 -37.07 24.59
C SER A 974 -14.24 -38.56 24.87
N ALA A 975 -13.06 -39.02 25.31
CA ALA A 975 -12.84 -40.41 25.71
C ALA A 975 -13.64 -40.76 26.98
N GLN A 976 -13.63 -39.87 27.97
CA GLN A 976 -14.38 -40.03 29.23
C GLN A 976 -15.89 -40.02 28.96
N TYR A 977 -16.39 -39.07 28.19
CA TYR A 977 -17.81 -38.98 27.83
C TYR A 977 -18.25 -40.18 26.98
N ALA A 978 -17.43 -40.62 26.03
CA ALA A 978 -17.72 -41.83 25.28
C ALA A 978 -17.86 -43.04 26.24
N LYS A 979 -16.96 -43.20 27.22
CA LYS A 979 -17.03 -44.28 28.23
C LYS A 979 -18.31 -44.19 29.03
N TYR A 980 -18.68 -43.01 29.53
CA TYR A 980 -19.94 -42.76 30.21
C TYR A 980 -21.16 -43.16 29.37
N LEU A 981 -21.20 -42.78 28.09
CA LEU A 981 -22.29 -43.17 27.18
C LEU A 981 -22.36 -44.68 26.97
N LYS A 982 -21.22 -45.38 26.92
CA LYS A 982 -21.17 -46.85 26.83
C LYS A 982 -21.80 -47.50 28.07
N ASP A 983 -21.48 -46.99 29.25
CA ASP A 983 -22.05 -47.49 30.50
C ASP A 983 -23.55 -47.20 30.59
N CYS A 984 -23.99 -46.04 30.10
CA CYS A 984 -25.40 -45.70 29.97
C CYS A 984 -26.13 -46.66 29.02
N ILE A 985 -25.55 -46.97 27.85
CA ILE A 985 -26.10 -47.94 26.90
C ILE A 985 -26.26 -49.30 27.59
N ARG A 986 -25.24 -49.77 28.31
CA ARG A 986 -25.29 -51.05 29.02
C ARG A 986 -26.42 -51.08 30.05
N LYS A 987 -26.51 -50.07 30.92
CA LYS A 987 -27.58 -49.95 31.93
C LYS A 987 -28.97 -49.83 31.29
N PHE A 988 -29.07 -49.20 30.13
CA PHE A 988 -30.33 -49.07 29.39
C PHE A 988 -30.75 -50.40 28.75
N SER A 989 -29.84 -51.10 28.06
CA SER A 989 -30.09 -52.41 27.43
C SER A 989 -30.68 -53.39 28.43
N TYR A 990 -30.09 -53.41 29.63
CA TYR A 990 -30.54 -54.23 30.74
C TYR A 990 -32.04 -54.04 31.06
N ARG A 991 -32.45 -52.78 31.26
CA ARG A 991 -33.84 -52.43 31.58
C ARG A 991 -34.79 -52.65 30.41
N ALA A 992 -34.30 -52.46 29.18
CA ALA A 992 -35.08 -52.69 27.98
C ALA A 992 -35.42 -54.17 27.79
N VAL A 993 -34.46 -55.07 28.00
CA VAL A 993 -34.69 -56.53 27.94
C VAL A 993 -35.73 -56.95 28.97
N LEU A 994 -35.58 -56.49 30.21
CA LEU A 994 -36.55 -56.77 31.27
C LEU A 994 -37.98 -56.34 30.88
N SER A 995 -38.11 -55.14 30.30
CA SER A 995 -39.39 -54.60 29.86
C SER A 995 -40.00 -55.42 28.72
N MET A 996 -39.18 -55.85 27.75
CA MET A 996 -39.62 -56.67 26.62
C MET A 996 -40.10 -58.04 27.07
N VAL A 997 -39.45 -58.65 28.08
CA VAL A 997 -39.92 -59.91 28.68
C VAL A 997 -41.30 -59.73 29.31
N VAL A 998 -41.52 -58.65 30.07
CA VAL A 998 -42.82 -58.36 30.67
C VAL A 998 -43.89 -58.13 29.61
N VAL A 999 -43.60 -57.34 28.56
CA VAL A 999 -44.55 -57.09 27.46
C VAL A 999 -44.85 -58.37 26.69
N GLY A 1000 -43.83 -59.19 26.38
CA GLY A 1000 -44.01 -60.49 25.73
C GLY A 1000 -44.89 -61.43 26.56
N TRP A 1001 -44.72 -61.41 27.88
CA TRP A 1001 -45.55 -62.18 28.79
C TRP A 1001 -46.98 -61.64 28.88
N LEU A 1002 -47.17 -60.32 28.93
CA LEU A 1002 -48.49 -59.68 28.86
C LEU A 1002 -49.21 -59.98 27.55
N ALA A 1003 -48.49 -59.98 26.43
CA ALA A 1003 -49.04 -60.35 25.12
C ALA A 1003 -49.42 -61.84 25.06
N TYR A 1004 -48.60 -62.72 25.65
CA TYR A 1004 -48.93 -64.14 25.78
C TYR A 1004 -50.18 -64.36 26.63
N LEU A 1005 -50.28 -63.69 27.78
CA LEU A 1005 -51.48 -63.72 28.61
C LEU A 1005 -52.69 -63.18 27.85
N PHE A 1006 -52.54 -62.06 27.14
CA PHE A 1006 -53.62 -61.52 26.32
C PHE A 1006 -54.11 -62.55 25.32
N MET A 1007 -53.22 -63.19 24.57
CA MET A 1007 -53.57 -64.21 23.58
C MET A 1007 -54.25 -65.44 24.20
N GLN A 1008 -53.75 -65.93 25.34
CA GLN A 1008 -54.35 -67.05 26.06
C GLN A 1008 -55.77 -66.74 26.56
N TYR A 1009 -56.02 -65.49 27.00
CA TYR A 1009 -57.28 -65.10 27.62
C TYR A 1009 -58.24 -64.34 26.69
N THR A 1010 -57.85 -64.04 25.45
CA THR A 1010 -58.72 -63.43 24.42
C THR A 1010 -60.13 -64.02 24.34
N PRO A 1011 -60.32 -65.37 24.43
CA PRO A 1011 -61.66 -65.97 24.40
C PRO A 1011 -62.55 -65.55 25.57
N ALA A 1012 -61.96 -65.23 26.71
CA ALA A 1012 -62.68 -64.93 27.94
C ALA A 1012 -63.07 -63.43 28.03
N PHE A 1013 -62.28 -62.51 27.44
CA PHE A 1013 -62.51 -61.05 27.46
C PHE A 1013 -63.71 -60.56 26.62
N GLY A 1014 -64.57 -61.46 26.13
CA GLY A 1014 -65.72 -61.07 25.31
C GLY A 1014 -65.34 -60.41 23.97
N LEU A 1015 -64.05 -60.43 23.61
CA LEU A 1015 -63.55 -60.34 22.23
C LEU A 1015 -63.66 -61.74 21.61
N ASP A 1016 -64.85 -62.32 21.75
CA ASP A 1016 -65.13 -63.64 21.28
C ASP A 1016 -65.42 -63.54 19.78
N ALA A 1017 -64.57 -64.19 18.99
CA ALA A 1017 -64.84 -64.49 17.58
C ALA A 1017 -66.17 -65.25 17.42
N SER A 1018 -66.80 -65.71 18.51
CA SER A 1018 -68.15 -66.30 18.53
C SER A 1018 -69.32 -65.34 18.27
N ARG A 1019 -69.13 -64.00 18.27
CA ARG A 1019 -70.15 -63.10 17.68
C ARG A 1019 -70.35 -63.33 16.17
N PHE A 1020 -69.45 -64.05 15.51
CA PHE A 1020 -69.61 -64.55 14.14
C PHE A 1020 -70.23 -65.95 14.05
N LEU A 1021 -70.37 -66.69 15.16
CA LEU A 1021 -70.82 -68.09 15.19
C LEU A 1021 -72.22 -68.30 15.81
N GLN A 1022 -72.87 -67.26 16.32
CA GLN A 1022 -74.25 -67.32 16.84
C GLN A 1022 -75.35 -67.48 15.77
N ASN A 1023 -74.98 -67.63 14.49
CA ASN A 1023 -75.95 -67.80 13.40
C ASN A 1023 -76.22 -69.26 12.98
N ASP A 1024 -75.43 -70.25 13.42
CA ASP A 1024 -75.64 -71.65 13.02
C ASP A 1024 -76.89 -72.30 13.64
N GLY A 1025 -77.36 -71.80 14.80
CA GLY A 1025 -78.58 -72.29 15.45
C GLY A 1025 -79.85 -71.95 14.68
N LYS A 1026 -79.96 -70.71 14.17
CA LYS A 1026 -81.10 -70.23 13.37
C LYS A 1026 -81.11 -70.80 11.95
N ILE A 1027 -79.94 -71.11 11.37
CA ILE A 1027 -79.85 -71.70 10.03
C ILE A 1027 -80.45 -73.12 10.03
N LYS A 1028 -80.25 -73.91 11.10
CA LYS A 1028 -80.86 -75.25 11.21
C LYS A 1028 -82.38 -75.21 11.27
N GLU A 1029 -82.98 -74.13 11.76
CA GLU A 1029 -84.43 -73.93 11.75
C GLU A 1029 -85.00 -73.75 10.34
N LEU A 1030 -84.19 -73.58 9.29
CA LEU A 1030 -84.68 -73.50 7.92
C LEU A 1030 -85.03 -74.87 7.32
N VAL A 1031 -84.45 -75.94 7.86
CA VAL A 1031 -84.66 -77.31 7.40
C VAL A 1031 -86.13 -77.71 7.63
N GLY A 1032 -86.75 -78.31 6.61
CA GLY A 1032 -88.15 -78.73 6.62
C GLY A 1032 -88.88 -78.41 5.32
N THR A 1033 -90.16 -78.78 5.28
CA THR A 1033 -91.04 -78.59 4.13
C THR A 1033 -91.82 -77.28 4.23
N TRP A 1034 -91.82 -76.52 3.14
CA TRP A 1034 -92.46 -75.23 2.99
C TRP A 1034 -93.49 -75.30 1.87
N THR A 1035 -94.67 -74.76 2.09
CA THR A 1035 -95.77 -74.77 1.12
C THR A 1035 -96.19 -73.35 0.80
N GLY A 1036 -96.57 -73.10 -0.45
CA GLY A 1036 -96.99 -71.77 -0.88
C GLY A 1036 -97.23 -71.71 -2.38
N THR A 1037 -97.04 -70.54 -2.97
CA THR A 1037 -97.33 -70.32 -4.40
C THR A 1037 -96.11 -69.86 -5.19
N PHE A 1038 -95.98 -70.41 -6.41
CA PHE A 1038 -95.01 -70.01 -7.43
C PHE A 1038 -95.78 -69.66 -8.71
N GLU A 1039 -95.60 -68.43 -9.23
CA GLU A 1039 -96.46 -67.86 -10.30
C GLU A 1039 -97.98 -67.95 -9.99
N GLY A 1040 -98.37 -67.88 -8.70
CA GLY A 1040 -99.78 -67.97 -8.27
C GLY A 1040 -100.38 -69.38 -8.29
N ARG A 1041 -99.57 -70.44 -8.43
CA ARG A 1041 -99.98 -71.85 -8.34
C ARG A 1041 -99.27 -72.55 -7.18
N ASP A 1042 -99.88 -73.60 -6.64
CA ASP A 1042 -99.34 -74.31 -5.48
C ASP A 1042 -97.98 -74.96 -5.78
N ALA A 1043 -97.04 -74.75 -4.87
CA ALA A 1043 -95.68 -75.23 -4.92
C ALA A 1043 -95.17 -75.57 -3.52
N THR A 1044 -94.20 -76.49 -3.46
CA THR A 1044 -93.59 -76.96 -2.22
C THR A 1044 -92.07 -76.87 -2.32
N LEU A 1045 -91.43 -76.25 -1.34
CA LEU A 1045 -89.97 -76.18 -1.22
C LEU A 1045 -89.53 -77.01 -0.01
N ASN A 1046 -88.65 -77.99 -0.21
CA ASN A 1046 -88.14 -78.84 0.86
C ASN A 1046 -86.66 -78.56 1.08
N ILE A 1047 -86.32 -77.92 2.20
CA ILE A 1047 -84.93 -77.62 2.55
C ILE A 1047 -84.39 -78.81 3.34
N THR A 1048 -83.43 -79.53 2.76
CA THR A 1048 -82.92 -80.80 3.30
C THR A 1048 -81.66 -80.64 4.15
N ASN A 1049 -80.87 -79.60 3.88
CA ASN A 1049 -79.69 -79.29 4.68
C ASN A 1049 -79.44 -77.78 4.74
N ALA A 1050 -79.07 -77.29 5.92
CA ALA A 1050 -78.72 -75.91 6.15
C ALA A 1050 -77.55 -75.82 7.15
N SER A 1051 -76.41 -75.31 6.69
CA SER A 1051 -75.22 -75.04 7.51
C SER A 1051 -74.53 -73.75 7.10
N SER A 1052 -73.56 -73.28 7.89
CA SER A 1052 -72.67 -72.17 7.54
C SER A 1052 -71.87 -72.38 6.23
N GLU A 1053 -71.79 -73.60 5.71
CA GLU A 1053 -71.15 -73.92 4.42
C GLU A 1053 -72.10 -73.86 3.21
N GLY A 1054 -73.43 -73.74 3.43
CA GLY A 1054 -74.43 -73.56 2.36
C GLY A 1054 -75.78 -74.24 2.61
N LEU A 1055 -76.76 -73.95 1.75
CA LEU A 1055 -78.10 -74.53 1.77
C LEU A 1055 -78.30 -75.54 0.63
N LYS A 1056 -79.05 -76.61 0.89
CA LYS A 1056 -79.57 -77.51 -0.14
C LYS A 1056 -81.07 -77.69 0.02
N ALA A 1057 -81.80 -77.58 -1.08
CA ALA A 1057 -83.24 -77.73 -1.10
C ALA A 1057 -83.70 -78.40 -2.39
N THR A 1058 -84.94 -78.89 -2.42
CA THR A 1058 -85.61 -79.35 -3.63
C THR A 1058 -86.93 -78.62 -3.75
N ILE A 1059 -87.20 -78.01 -4.89
CA ILE A 1059 -88.47 -77.35 -5.16
C ILE A 1059 -89.34 -78.23 -6.07
N HIS A 1060 -90.62 -78.31 -5.74
CA HIS A 1060 -91.64 -79.07 -6.42
C HIS A 1060 -92.77 -78.12 -6.82
N VAL A 1061 -92.90 -77.83 -8.11
CA VAL A 1061 -93.98 -76.96 -8.62
C VAL A 1061 -95.00 -77.81 -9.37
N GLN A 1062 -96.28 -77.77 -8.96
CA GLN A 1062 -97.32 -78.56 -9.61
C GLN A 1062 -97.81 -77.89 -10.91
N TYR A 1063 -97.10 -78.15 -12.00
CA TYR A 1063 -97.65 -77.98 -13.35
C TYR A 1063 -98.31 -79.30 -13.80
N LYS A 1064 -98.97 -79.34 -14.98
CA LYS A 1064 -99.63 -80.56 -15.50
C LYS A 1064 -98.72 -81.80 -15.58
N ASN A 1065 -97.40 -81.62 -15.42
CA ASN A 1065 -96.42 -82.64 -15.01
C ASN A 1065 -95.62 -82.09 -13.81
N LEU A 1066 -95.41 -82.89 -12.76
CA LEU A 1066 -94.59 -82.52 -11.59
C LEU A 1066 -93.12 -82.33 -12.00
N THR A 1067 -92.57 -81.14 -11.85
CA THR A 1067 -91.15 -80.84 -12.05
C THR A 1067 -90.46 -80.67 -10.70
N ASN A 1068 -89.37 -81.40 -10.50
CA ASN A 1068 -88.56 -81.42 -9.29
C ASN A 1068 -87.16 -80.89 -9.63
N GLU A 1069 -86.69 -79.89 -8.88
CA GLU A 1069 -85.36 -79.31 -9.07
C GLU A 1069 -84.58 -79.24 -7.77
N GLU A 1070 -83.32 -79.66 -7.83
CA GLU A 1070 -82.39 -79.51 -6.73
C GLU A 1070 -81.75 -78.13 -6.78
N LEU A 1071 -81.83 -77.42 -5.66
CA LEU A 1071 -81.30 -76.09 -5.47
C LEU A 1071 -80.16 -76.13 -4.48
N LYS A 1072 -79.11 -75.35 -4.77
CA LYS A 1072 -78.03 -75.07 -3.83
C LYS A 1072 -77.94 -73.57 -3.61
N GLY A 1073 -77.84 -73.18 -2.35
CA GLY A 1073 -77.96 -71.79 -1.98
C GLY A 1073 -76.98 -71.34 -0.93
N SER A 1074 -77.05 -70.05 -0.63
CA SER A 1074 -76.38 -69.43 0.50
C SER A 1074 -77.38 -68.58 1.28
N VAL A 1075 -77.15 -68.45 2.58
CA VAL A 1075 -77.95 -67.63 3.48
C VAL A 1075 -77.08 -66.53 4.07
N ASN A 1076 -77.57 -65.30 4.02
CA ASN A 1076 -77.00 -64.21 4.77
C ASN A 1076 -77.91 -63.90 5.96
N THR A 1077 -77.47 -64.33 7.14
CA THR A 1077 -78.20 -64.22 8.40
C THR A 1077 -78.17 -62.82 9.01
N VAL A 1078 -77.32 -61.91 8.52
CA VAL A 1078 -77.31 -60.50 8.94
C VAL A 1078 -78.42 -59.72 8.25
N THR A 1079 -78.70 -60.03 6.98
CA THR A 1079 -79.76 -59.38 6.18
C THR A 1079 -81.04 -60.21 6.06
N ASN A 1080 -81.07 -61.42 6.63
CA ASN A 1080 -82.15 -62.42 6.49
C ASN A 1080 -82.51 -62.77 5.03
N THR A 1081 -81.53 -62.71 4.12
CA THR A 1081 -81.73 -62.99 2.69
C THR A 1081 -81.19 -64.37 2.34
N ILE A 1082 -81.94 -65.11 1.53
CA ILE A 1082 -81.51 -66.36 0.89
C ILE A 1082 -81.35 -66.14 -0.61
N HIS A 1083 -80.33 -66.81 -1.12
CA HIS A 1083 -80.17 -67.07 -2.54
C HIS A 1083 -80.13 -68.58 -2.78
N PHE A 1084 -80.97 -69.10 -3.66
CA PHE A 1084 -80.88 -70.45 -4.20
C PHE A 1084 -80.62 -70.39 -5.70
N ASP A 1085 -79.77 -71.29 -6.17
CA ASP A 1085 -79.45 -71.48 -7.58
C ASP A 1085 -79.76 -72.93 -7.96
N ASP A 1086 -80.30 -73.13 -9.16
CA ASP A 1086 -80.54 -74.46 -9.70
C ASP A 1086 -79.20 -75.18 -9.95
N VAL A 1087 -79.09 -76.39 -9.40
CA VAL A 1087 -77.90 -77.23 -9.52
C VAL A 1087 -77.80 -77.86 -10.91
N HIS A 1088 -78.92 -78.14 -11.56
CA HIS A 1088 -78.98 -78.90 -12.80
C HIS A 1088 -79.78 -78.16 -13.87
N LYS A 1089 -79.08 -77.30 -14.61
CA LYS A 1089 -79.57 -76.45 -15.71
C LYS A 1089 -80.16 -77.22 -16.88
N ASN A 1090 -81.32 -77.82 -16.67
CA ASN A 1090 -81.95 -78.80 -17.56
C ASN A 1090 -83.11 -78.20 -18.39
N GLY A 1091 -83.35 -76.89 -18.27
CA GLY A 1091 -84.30 -76.13 -19.08
C GLY A 1091 -85.73 -76.07 -18.54
N THR A 1092 -86.05 -76.84 -17.50
CA THR A 1092 -87.25 -76.69 -16.67
C THR A 1092 -86.86 -75.87 -15.44
N LEU A 1093 -87.61 -74.80 -15.12
CA LEU A 1093 -87.38 -73.81 -14.03
C LEU A 1093 -85.90 -73.43 -13.72
N ASP A 1094 -85.03 -73.45 -14.74
CA ASP A 1094 -83.60 -73.14 -14.67
C ASP A 1094 -83.34 -71.64 -14.41
N GLY A 1095 -83.06 -71.31 -13.14
CA GLY A 1095 -82.95 -69.93 -12.69
C GLY A 1095 -82.51 -69.80 -11.24
N GLN A 1096 -82.38 -68.55 -10.80
CA GLN A 1096 -82.04 -68.20 -9.43
C GLN A 1096 -83.28 -67.73 -8.67
N TYR A 1097 -83.34 -68.09 -7.39
CA TYR A 1097 -84.38 -67.72 -6.46
C TYR A 1097 -83.76 -66.80 -5.40
N ASN A 1098 -84.20 -65.55 -5.35
CA ASN A 1098 -83.73 -64.55 -4.42
C ASN A 1098 -84.87 -64.10 -3.52
N GLY A 1099 -84.70 -64.17 -2.20
CA GLY A 1099 -85.75 -63.76 -1.28
C GLY A 1099 -85.24 -63.50 0.12
N SER A 1100 -86.15 -63.14 1.01
CA SER A 1100 -85.85 -62.93 2.42
C SER A 1100 -86.88 -63.63 3.31
N PHE A 1101 -86.45 -64.03 4.50
CA PHE A 1101 -87.41 -64.50 5.51
C PHE A 1101 -87.98 -63.35 6.31
N SER A 1102 -89.22 -63.51 6.74
CA SER A 1102 -89.89 -62.61 7.67
C SER A 1102 -90.63 -63.37 8.77
N GLY A 1103 -90.85 -62.70 9.92
CA GLY A 1103 -91.41 -63.28 11.15
C GLY A 1103 -90.34 -63.65 12.18
N ASP A 1104 -90.67 -63.54 13.47
CA ASP A 1104 -89.73 -63.73 14.59
C ASP A 1104 -89.10 -65.14 14.66
N GLY A 1105 -89.67 -66.13 13.95
CA GLY A 1105 -89.18 -67.51 13.82
C GLY A 1105 -88.76 -67.95 12.41
N MET A 1106 -88.58 -67.02 11.46
CA MET A 1106 -88.41 -67.34 10.02
C MET A 1106 -89.56 -68.22 9.49
N ASP A 1107 -90.80 -67.76 9.60
CA ASP A 1107 -91.98 -68.58 9.27
C ASP A 1107 -92.47 -68.42 7.81
N ALA A 1108 -92.01 -67.38 7.11
CA ALA A 1108 -92.37 -67.07 5.73
C ALA A 1108 -91.13 -66.71 4.88
N PHE A 1109 -91.05 -67.22 3.66
CA PHE A 1109 -90.01 -67.00 2.66
C PHE A 1109 -90.62 -66.42 1.39
N GLU A 1110 -90.30 -65.17 1.08
CA GLU A 1110 -90.85 -64.47 -0.09
C GLU A 1110 -89.75 -63.89 -0.94
N GLY A 1111 -89.95 -63.91 -2.25
CA GLY A 1111 -88.91 -63.50 -3.17
C GLY A 1111 -89.31 -63.53 -4.63
N THR A 1112 -88.29 -63.37 -5.47
CA THR A 1112 -88.39 -63.42 -6.92
C THR A 1112 -87.47 -64.49 -7.46
N TYR A 1113 -88.04 -65.34 -8.31
CA TYR A 1113 -87.30 -66.20 -9.21
C TYR A 1113 -86.97 -65.45 -10.51
N GLU A 1114 -85.78 -65.65 -11.05
CA GLU A 1114 -85.38 -65.18 -12.38
C GLU A 1114 -84.85 -66.36 -13.19
N ASN A 1115 -85.50 -66.64 -14.32
CA ASN A 1115 -85.03 -67.66 -15.26
C ASN A 1115 -83.76 -67.19 -15.98
N TYR A 1116 -82.74 -68.04 -16.04
CA TYR A 1116 -81.45 -67.64 -16.61
C TYR A 1116 -81.50 -67.29 -18.09
N THR A 1117 -82.30 -68.03 -18.86
CA THR A 1117 -82.35 -67.92 -20.33
C THR A 1117 -83.31 -66.84 -20.78
N THR A 1118 -84.52 -66.81 -20.21
CA THR A 1118 -85.57 -65.86 -20.64
C THR A 1118 -85.53 -64.54 -19.88
N LYS A 1119 -84.80 -64.47 -18.76
CA LYS A 1119 -84.75 -63.31 -17.84
C LYS A 1119 -86.11 -62.89 -17.28
N LYS A 1120 -87.13 -63.74 -17.45
CA LYS A 1120 -88.46 -63.50 -16.86
C LYS A 1120 -88.35 -63.65 -15.35
N GLN A 1121 -88.80 -62.62 -14.64
CA GLN A 1121 -88.88 -62.62 -13.19
C GLN A 1121 -90.31 -62.90 -12.72
N VAL A 1122 -90.46 -63.76 -11.73
CA VAL A 1122 -91.74 -64.07 -11.10
C VAL A 1122 -91.63 -64.19 -9.60
N LYS A 1123 -92.69 -63.79 -8.91
CA LYS A 1123 -92.74 -63.81 -7.45
C LYS A 1123 -93.18 -65.17 -6.93
N PHE A 1124 -92.63 -65.54 -5.78
CA PHE A 1124 -93.07 -66.67 -4.99
C PHE A 1124 -93.23 -66.27 -3.53
N SER A 1125 -94.06 -67.00 -2.81
CA SER A 1125 -94.22 -66.88 -1.35
C SER A 1125 -94.44 -68.28 -0.80
N PHE A 1126 -93.63 -68.67 0.18
CA PHE A 1126 -93.68 -69.95 0.86
C PHE A 1126 -93.79 -69.73 2.37
N THR A 1127 -94.59 -70.55 3.03
CA THR A 1127 -94.71 -70.57 4.49
C THR A 1127 -94.32 -71.93 5.01
N LYS A 1128 -93.65 -71.98 6.15
CA LYS A 1128 -93.18 -73.24 6.71
C LYS A 1128 -94.37 -74.07 7.17
N ALA A 1129 -94.46 -75.33 6.74
CA ALA A 1129 -95.55 -76.19 7.19
C ALA A 1129 -95.38 -76.47 8.69
N LYS A 1130 -96.37 -76.09 9.51
CA LYS A 1130 -96.37 -76.45 10.93
C LYS A 1130 -96.51 -77.97 11.05
N ALA A 1131 -95.58 -78.60 11.77
CA ALA A 1131 -95.67 -80.04 12.06
C ALA A 1131 -97.00 -80.34 12.76
N VAL A 1132 -97.82 -81.22 12.18
CA VAL A 1132 -98.98 -81.80 12.86
C VAL A 1132 -98.43 -82.76 13.90
N VAL A 1133 -98.35 -82.33 15.16
CA VAL A 1133 -97.98 -83.19 16.28
C VAL A 1133 -99.20 -84.06 16.62
N GLY A 1134 -99.20 -85.31 16.14
CA GLY A 1134 -100.02 -86.39 16.66
C GLY A 1134 -99.10 -87.46 17.23
N ASN A 1135 -99.08 -87.57 18.57
CA ASN A 1135 -98.39 -88.53 19.44
C ASN A 1135 -97.03 -89.09 18.98
#